data_AF-A0A364LM50-F1
#
_entry.id   AF-A0A364LM50-F1
#
_cell.length_a   1.000
_cell.length_b   1.000
_cell.length_c   1.000
_cell.angle_alpha   90.00
_cell.angle_beta   90.00
_cell.angle_gamma   90.00
#
_symmetry.space_group_name_H-M   'P 1'
#
loop_
_entity.id
_entity.type
_entity.pdbx_description
1 polymer ?
#
loop_
_entity_poly.entity_id
_entity_poly.type
_entity_poly.pdbx_seq_one_letter_code
_entity_poly.pdbx_strand_id
1 'polypeptide(L)'
;MTHNEFLDWLDELDRLNPEQPKLAVLIERLKGEAYNLNQDQVIANIQALLNQISTFDESIVYPRAHPVGRVLNTFIRGSETELFFSTRTAVAAIQRVLDALPSDSSPESIQRFYTRVMDWTQFAPKDGQNVLSEEEKAYIKAYFKKQATEAVKQTLATIYSVNDKVSKRAAHERYISATASNVNTAISTLYDHVLEPNERISPERALSSRELARAITQISTTSLIFYAHKLSLIDEHQREVNQLRKRAEIVRDLTGDGYRNPKDVNRFLDLLVSIPDEHISFLSYIKSYKKGIQTASNTNVFAQELAGKEINHLIDRCLKYFEQPQTKENVKQFIEQANLEIIGIYSAFQVHSKQIFSTSASDKITALLQLESDTTYFVRVLFALQQTIDHSKDRAMRQRIFDMILNAGVAYHSDIENRWSIDTLAICLAVVSVALKTPEEAQQVIDFAARIKPLMKLQEDRTELVSQLFKLQLKIDSSNSPQEKQTQQEIFDIILEESIAYFSNPKTQCSRDFFEYYIEICGVDHFKTADQARQFMAFASAVNKDGTVLFQELADFHSKIISMEKKNPVVYQPAVDTATKLLFDLMKRSTEFLSKPKTKQLCKDYENDCQEIIHAALPVLKEHRGAKNVLAWAALVMSVGIIPLAVATFNKLFYGEFKFFPQTATEKKVDGLKAVVHTVSEPPEEKPEGTDSSEPFQSP
;
A
#
# COMPACT_ATOMS: atom_id res chain seq x y z
N MET A 1 41.37 -63.94 19.89
CA MET A 1 40.55 -65.16 19.93
C MET A 1 41.53 -66.32 20.09
N THR A 2 41.31 -67.20 21.06
CA THR A 2 42.08 -68.45 21.17
C THR A 2 41.71 -69.39 20.02
N HIS A 3 42.51 -70.44 19.78
CA HIS A 3 42.23 -71.40 18.71
C HIS A 3 40.85 -72.07 18.89
N ASN A 4 40.50 -72.47 20.11
CA ASN A 4 39.21 -73.10 20.38
C ASN A 4 38.04 -72.12 20.20
N GLU A 5 38.18 -70.87 20.66
CA GLU A 5 37.16 -69.83 20.42
C GLU A 5 36.95 -69.55 18.92
N PHE A 6 37.98 -69.76 18.09
CA PHE A 6 37.89 -69.60 16.64
C PHE A 6 37.16 -70.75 15.97
N LEU A 7 37.43 -71.98 16.40
CA LEU A 7 36.68 -73.15 15.94
C LEU A 7 35.21 -73.07 16.35
N ASP A 8 34.93 -72.70 17.60
CA ASP A 8 33.56 -72.51 18.11
C ASP A 8 32.82 -71.40 17.33
N TRP A 9 33.52 -70.33 16.95
CA TRP A 9 32.95 -69.26 16.12
C TRP A 9 32.62 -69.73 14.70
N LEU A 10 33.46 -70.57 14.11
CA LEU A 10 33.23 -71.16 12.79
C LEU A 10 32.07 -72.16 12.81
N ASP A 11 31.97 -72.99 13.85
CA ASP A 11 30.84 -73.91 14.07
C ASP A 11 29.50 -73.14 14.20
N GLU A 12 29.50 -72.05 14.95
CA GLU A 12 28.32 -71.20 15.11
C GLU A 12 27.97 -70.46 13.80
N LEU A 13 28.96 -70.07 12.99
CA LEU A 13 28.73 -69.46 11.68
C LEU A 13 28.05 -70.45 10.72
N ASP A 14 28.47 -71.71 10.72
CA ASP A 14 27.86 -72.76 9.90
C ASP A 14 26.42 -73.05 10.35
N ARG A 15 26.20 -73.17 11.66
CA ARG A 15 24.89 -73.40 12.27
C ARG A 15 23.86 -72.32 11.93
N LEU A 16 24.29 -71.06 11.86
CA LEU A 16 23.41 -69.92 11.55
C LEU A 16 23.10 -69.78 10.05
N ASN A 17 23.81 -70.49 9.17
CA ASN A 17 23.68 -70.37 7.72
C ASN A 17 23.47 -71.74 7.04
N PRO A 18 22.48 -72.56 7.47
CA PRO A 18 22.35 -73.95 7.03
C PRO A 18 22.02 -74.11 5.53
N GLU A 19 21.53 -73.07 4.87
CA GLU A 19 21.20 -73.09 3.43
C GLU A 19 22.34 -72.60 2.52
N GLN A 20 23.56 -72.42 3.06
CA GLN A 20 24.72 -71.90 2.31
C GLN A 20 25.82 -72.97 2.13
N PRO A 21 25.64 -73.95 1.21
CA PRO A 21 26.54 -75.10 1.09
C PRO A 21 27.98 -74.72 0.69
N LYS A 22 28.17 -73.60 -0.01
CA LYS A 22 29.51 -73.08 -0.36
C LYS A 22 30.25 -72.51 0.86
N LEU A 23 29.53 -71.91 1.80
CA LEU A 23 30.09 -71.37 3.04
C LEU A 23 30.54 -72.52 3.96
N ALA A 24 29.72 -73.56 4.10
CA ALA A 24 30.06 -74.76 4.87
C ALA A 24 31.38 -75.41 4.42
N VAL A 25 31.59 -75.52 3.09
CA VAL A 25 32.84 -76.07 2.52
C VAL A 25 34.06 -75.19 2.85
N LEU A 26 33.90 -73.88 2.87
CA LEU A 26 34.98 -72.94 3.22
C LEU A 26 35.28 -72.97 4.73
N ILE A 27 34.24 -73.13 5.56
CA ILE A 27 34.37 -73.29 7.01
C ILE A 27 35.14 -74.57 7.35
N GLU A 28 34.82 -75.69 6.72
CA GLU A 28 35.55 -76.95 6.94
C GLU A 28 37.01 -76.88 6.50
N ARG A 29 37.29 -76.18 5.38
CA ARG A 29 38.68 -75.89 4.96
C ARG A 29 39.41 -75.01 5.96
N LEU A 30 38.75 -73.99 6.50
CA LEU A 30 39.30 -73.11 7.54
C LEU A 30 39.64 -73.87 8.81
N LYS A 31 38.77 -74.80 9.25
CA LYS A 31 39.05 -75.68 10.40
C LYS A 31 40.26 -76.56 10.14
N GLY A 32 40.36 -77.17 8.94
CA GLY A 32 41.49 -78.00 8.56
C GLY A 32 42.83 -77.25 8.53
N GLU A 33 42.84 -76.05 7.95
CA GLU A 33 44.03 -75.19 7.89
C GLU A 33 44.43 -74.66 9.27
N ALA A 34 43.50 -74.51 10.22
CA ALA A 34 43.80 -74.03 11.56
C ALA A 34 44.70 -74.97 12.38
N TYR A 35 44.81 -76.25 11.99
CA TYR A 35 45.68 -77.26 12.64
C TYR A 35 47.08 -77.39 12.01
N ASN A 36 47.43 -76.55 11.04
CA ASN A 36 48.72 -76.61 10.36
C ASN A 36 49.87 -76.09 11.26
N LEU A 37 51.06 -76.71 11.19
CA LEU A 37 52.17 -76.46 12.15
C LEU A 37 52.91 -75.12 11.93
N ASN A 38 52.67 -74.44 10.80
CA ASN A 38 53.30 -73.17 10.48
C ASN A 38 52.33 -72.00 10.72
N GLN A 39 52.51 -71.31 11.84
CA GLN A 39 51.61 -70.25 12.31
C GLN A 39 51.42 -69.10 11.30
N ASP A 40 52.47 -68.69 10.59
CA ASP A 40 52.37 -67.60 9.61
C ASP A 40 51.58 -68.02 8.37
N GLN A 41 51.76 -69.28 7.94
CA GLN A 41 51.00 -69.86 6.84
C GLN A 41 49.51 -70.04 7.22
N VAL A 42 49.24 -70.47 8.46
CA VAL A 42 47.88 -70.59 9.00
C VAL A 42 47.20 -69.23 9.02
N ILE A 43 47.86 -68.19 9.53
CA ILE A 43 47.31 -66.83 9.58
C ILE A 43 47.04 -66.32 8.16
N ALA A 44 47.97 -66.48 7.22
CA ALA A 44 47.80 -66.05 5.83
C ALA A 44 46.64 -66.80 5.13
N ASN A 45 46.53 -68.12 5.34
CA ASN A 45 45.46 -68.94 4.77
C ASN A 45 44.09 -68.55 5.36
N ILE A 46 44.02 -68.36 6.69
CA ILE A 46 42.81 -67.87 7.37
C ILE A 46 42.41 -66.50 6.83
N GLN A 47 43.35 -65.59 6.64
CA GLN A 47 43.08 -64.24 6.17
C GLN A 47 42.59 -64.23 4.71
N ALA A 48 43.20 -65.04 3.84
CA ALA A 48 42.76 -65.21 2.45
C ALA A 48 41.34 -65.82 2.36
N LEU A 49 41.04 -66.79 3.22
CA LEU A 49 39.73 -67.46 3.27
C LEU A 49 38.65 -66.54 3.89
N LEU A 50 38.97 -65.74 4.90
CA LEU A 50 38.06 -64.73 5.46
C LEU A 50 37.72 -63.64 4.42
N ASN A 51 38.69 -63.23 3.60
CA ASN A 51 38.45 -62.32 2.48
C ASN A 51 37.50 -62.94 1.45
N GLN A 52 37.63 -64.24 1.15
CA GLN A 52 36.67 -64.93 0.28
C GLN A 52 35.26 -64.98 0.89
N ILE A 53 35.14 -65.25 2.20
CA ILE A 53 33.86 -65.21 2.91
C ILE A 53 33.22 -63.82 2.86
N SER A 54 34.02 -62.74 2.92
CA SER A 54 33.52 -61.36 2.83
C SER A 54 32.95 -60.98 1.44
N THR A 55 33.24 -61.80 0.41
CA THR A 55 32.72 -61.60 -0.96
C THR A 55 31.42 -62.38 -1.24
N PHE A 56 30.92 -63.14 -0.27
CA PHE A 56 29.60 -63.75 -0.37
C PHE A 56 28.48 -62.74 -0.11
N ASP A 57 27.34 -62.98 -0.73
CA ASP A 57 26.15 -62.12 -0.76
C ASP A 57 25.67 -61.68 0.64
N GLU A 58 24.94 -60.56 0.72
CA GLU A 58 24.55 -59.86 1.97
C GLU A 58 23.69 -60.69 2.95
N SER A 59 23.33 -61.91 2.58
CA SER A 59 22.46 -62.84 3.32
C SER A 59 23.14 -63.66 4.41
N ILE A 60 24.47 -63.57 4.59
CA ILE A 60 25.17 -64.33 5.66
C ILE A 60 24.88 -63.74 7.04
N VAL A 61 24.39 -64.58 7.94
CA VAL A 61 24.12 -64.26 9.34
C VAL A 61 25.33 -64.60 10.20
N TYR A 62 26.08 -63.58 10.64
CA TYR A 62 27.30 -63.77 11.44
C TYR A 62 27.03 -63.95 12.95
N PRO A 63 27.77 -64.82 13.66
CA PRO A 63 27.66 -65.02 15.11
C PRO A 63 27.96 -63.75 15.92
N ARG A 64 27.02 -63.31 16.76
CA ARG A 64 27.11 -62.04 17.55
C ARG A 64 27.64 -62.21 18.98
N ALA A 65 27.80 -63.45 19.45
CA ALA A 65 28.13 -63.74 20.84
C ALA A 65 29.57 -63.35 21.22
N HIS A 66 30.54 -63.44 20.30
CA HIS A 66 31.95 -63.11 20.58
C HIS A 66 32.32 -61.64 20.26
N PRO A 67 33.16 -60.97 21.09
CA PRO A 67 33.60 -59.58 20.88
C PRO A 67 34.26 -59.33 19.52
N VAL A 68 35.05 -60.28 19.01
CA VAL A 68 35.74 -60.18 17.72
C VAL A 68 34.77 -60.25 16.53
N GLY A 69 33.70 -61.05 16.64
CA GLY A 69 32.63 -61.11 15.61
C GLY A 69 31.85 -59.80 15.51
N ARG A 70 31.68 -59.05 16.61
CA ARG A 70 31.12 -57.68 16.59
C ARG A 70 32.05 -56.69 15.91
N VAL A 71 33.36 -56.79 16.15
CA VAL A 71 34.36 -55.90 15.53
C VAL A 71 34.42 -56.13 14.02
N LEU A 72 34.48 -57.38 13.55
CA LEU A 72 34.50 -57.72 12.11
C LEU A 72 33.26 -57.21 11.36
N ASN A 73 32.06 -57.37 11.93
CA ASN A 73 30.82 -56.88 11.34
C ASN A 73 30.78 -55.33 11.26
N THR A 74 31.39 -54.66 12.23
CA THR A 74 31.49 -53.19 12.27
C THR A 74 32.57 -52.67 11.30
N PHE A 75 33.68 -53.39 11.14
CA PHE A 75 34.80 -53.04 10.27
C PHE A 75 34.46 -53.15 8.79
N ILE A 76 33.70 -54.19 8.40
CA ILE A 76 33.35 -54.48 7.00
C ILE A 76 32.28 -53.51 6.45
N ARG A 77 31.44 -52.89 7.29
CA ARG A 77 30.33 -52.04 6.80
C ARG A 77 30.42 -50.54 7.12
N GLY A 78 31.23 -50.10 8.09
CA GLY A 78 31.16 -48.72 8.62
C GLY A 78 32.34 -47.79 8.31
N SER A 79 33.58 -48.27 8.38
CA SER A 79 34.77 -47.40 8.47
C SER A 79 35.50 -47.14 7.15
N GLU A 80 35.48 -48.08 6.20
CA GLU A 80 36.24 -47.92 4.94
C GLU A 80 35.61 -46.88 4.01
N THR A 81 34.27 -46.83 3.92
CA THR A 81 33.56 -45.89 3.06
C THR A 81 33.76 -44.44 3.50
N GLU A 82 33.73 -44.17 4.80
CA GLU A 82 33.96 -42.83 5.37
C GLU A 82 35.42 -42.38 5.23
N LEU A 83 36.38 -43.30 5.42
CA LEU A 83 37.81 -43.02 5.20
C LEU A 83 38.14 -42.81 3.71
N PHE A 84 37.54 -43.61 2.83
CA PHE A 84 37.71 -43.52 1.37
C PHE A 84 37.23 -42.16 0.85
N PHE A 85 36.01 -41.74 1.22
CA PHE A 85 35.48 -40.47 0.75
C PHE A 85 36.11 -39.25 1.41
N SER A 86 36.52 -39.32 2.68
CA SER A 86 37.20 -38.20 3.38
C SER A 86 38.62 -37.90 2.85
N THR A 87 39.24 -38.83 2.12
CA THR A 87 40.52 -38.58 1.44
C THR A 87 40.36 -37.94 0.05
N ARG A 88 39.15 -37.94 -0.54
CA ARG A 88 38.87 -37.25 -1.81
C ARG A 88 38.64 -35.77 -1.57
N THR A 89 39.42 -34.92 -2.26
CA THR A 89 39.41 -33.46 -2.03
C THR A 89 38.04 -32.80 -2.22
N ALA A 90 37.25 -33.23 -3.21
CA ALA A 90 35.92 -32.66 -3.47
C ALA A 90 34.91 -33.02 -2.37
N VAL A 91 34.87 -34.28 -1.94
CA VAL A 91 33.98 -34.75 -0.86
C VAL A 91 34.41 -34.15 0.48
N ALA A 92 35.71 -34.15 0.78
CA ALA A 92 36.26 -33.54 2.00
C ALA A 92 35.98 -32.02 2.08
N ALA A 93 36.00 -31.32 0.94
CA ALA A 93 35.66 -29.89 0.90
C ALA A 93 34.17 -29.66 1.23
N ILE A 94 33.26 -30.48 0.68
CA ILE A 94 31.83 -30.40 0.99
C ILE A 94 31.57 -30.77 2.45
N GLN A 95 32.21 -31.81 2.99
CA GLN A 95 32.10 -32.19 4.40
C GLN A 95 32.47 -31.05 5.34
N ARG A 96 33.54 -30.29 5.05
CA ARG A 96 33.91 -29.10 5.86
C ARG A 96 32.85 -28.00 5.85
N VAL A 97 32.05 -27.90 4.79
CA VAL A 97 30.89 -27.01 4.74
C VAL A 97 29.76 -27.57 5.58
N LEU A 98 29.51 -28.88 5.51
CA LEU A 98 28.50 -29.56 6.32
C LEU A 98 28.82 -29.48 7.82
N ASP A 99 30.09 -29.66 8.21
CA ASP A 99 30.55 -29.50 9.60
C ASP A 99 30.42 -28.07 10.12
N ALA A 100 30.29 -27.09 9.23
CA ALA A 100 30.06 -25.70 9.54
C ALA A 100 28.60 -25.27 9.34
N LEU A 101 27.67 -26.23 9.22
CA LEU A 101 26.25 -25.91 9.14
C LEU A 101 25.82 -25.10 10.37
N PRO A 102 25.14 -23.97 10.16
CA PRO A 102 24.76 -23.11 11.25
C PRO A 102 23.65 -23.78 12.06
N SER A 103 23.96 -24.16 13.30
CA SER A 103 22.99 -24.71 14.26
C SER A 103 22.06 -23.64 14.84
N ASP A 104 22.43 -22.36 14.68
CA ASP A 104 21.69 -21.19 15.14
C ASP A 104 21.92 -19.98 14.22
N SER A 105 21.28 -18.85 14.55
CA SER A 105 21.41 -17.58 13.83
C SER A 105 22.47 -16.65 14.44
N SER A 106 23.43 -17.17 15.20
CA SER A 106 24.52 -16.35 15.76
C SER A 106 25.45 -15.83 14.64
N PRO A 107 25.94 -14.58 14.74
CA PRO A 107 26.85 -14.03 13.73
C PRO A 107 28.08 -14.90 13.47
N GLU A 108 28.66 -15.49 14.52
CA GLU A 108 29.86 -16.33 14.44
C GLU A 108 29.59 -17.62 13.66
N SER A 109 28.44 -18.25 13.90
CA SER A 109 28.00 -19.48 13.23
C SER A 109 27.77 -19.22 11.73
N ILE A 110 27.03 -18.16 11.41
CA ILE A 110 26.75 -17.76 10.03
C ILE A 110 28.03 -17.35 9.30
N GLN A 111 28.92 -16.59 9.93
CA GLN A 111 30.19 -16.16 9.33
C GLN A 111 31.11 -17.36 9.07
N ARG A 112 31.16 -18.32 10.00
CA ARG A 112 31.90 -19.57 9.80
C ARG A 112 31.36 -20.34 8.61
N PHE A 113 30.03 -20.49 8.52
CA PHE A 113 29.37 -21.13 7.39
C PHE A 113 29.72 -20.45 6.06
N TYR A 114 29.55 -19.12 5.96
CA TYR A 114 29.88 -18.37 4.73
C TYR A 114 31.35 -18.46 4.34
N THR A 115 32.26 -18.46 5.32
CA THR A 115 33.68 -18.65 5.05
C THR A 115 33.93 -20.03 4.43
N ARG A 116 33.34 -21.09 4.98
CA ARG A 116 33.47 -22.45 4.43
C ARG A 116 32.83 -22.61 3.07
N VAL A 117 31.67 -22.01 2.84
CA VAL A 117 31.03 -22.00 1.51
C VAL A 117 31.93 -21.32 0.48
N MET A 118 32.59 -20.22 0.85
CA MET A 118 33.51 -19.53 -0.05
C MET A 118 34.86 -20.23 -0.22
N ASP A 119 35.36 -20.93 0.80
CA ASP A 119 36.51 -21.81 0.64
C ASP A 119 36.14 -22.92 -0.37
N TRP A 120 34.95 -23.51 -0.22
CA TRP A 120 34.48 -24.56 -1.11
C TRP A 120 34.37 -24.09 -2.57
N THR A 121 33.91 -22.86 -2.86
CA THR A 121 33.86 -22.37 -4.25
C THR A 121 35.23 -22.25 -4.93
N GLN A 122 36.32 -22.12 -4.17
CA GLN A 122 37.67 -22.15 -4.73
C GLN A 122 38.09 -23.55 -5.17
N PHE A 123 37.51 -24.59 -4.55
CA PHE A 123 37.76 -26.01 -4.84
C PHE A 123 36.61 -26.66 -5.64
N ALA A 124 35.51 -25.94 -5.84
CA ALA A 124 34.33 -26.41 -6.55
C ALA A 124 34.67 -26.59 -8.05
N PRO A 125 34.02 -27.54 -8.74
CA PRO A 125 34.30 -27.85 -10.13
C PRO A 125 34.09 -26.60 -10.99
N LYS A 126 35.16 -26.12 -11.65
CA LYS A 126 34.97 -25.31 -12.88
C LYS A 126 34.46 -26.27 -13.95
N ASP A 127 33.50 -25.81 -14.74
CA ASP A 127 32.71 -26.60 -15.69
C ASP A 127 33.47 -27.80 -16.30
N GLY A 128 32.99 -29.01 -15.98
CA GLY A 128 33.38 -30.26 -16.63
C GLY A 128 34.42 -31.15 -15.95
N GLN A 129 35.10 -30.73 -14.86
CA GLN A 129 36.25 -31.50 -14.33
C GLN A 129 36.11 -32.14 -12.93
N ASN A 130 35.02 -31.97 -12.18
CA ASN A 130 34.85 -32.61 -10.86
C ASN A 130 33.36 -32.92 -10.55
N VAL A 131 32.67 -33.65 -11.43
CA VAL A 131 31.30 -34.10 -11.15
C VAL A 131 31.36 -35.26 -10.14
N LEU A 132 30.72 -35.09 -8.98
CA LEU A 132 30.60 -36.17 -7.98
C LEU A 132 29.91 -37.39 -8.60
N SER A 133 30.42 -38.59 -8.32
CA SER A 133 29.73 -39.83 -8.66
C SER A 133 28.40 -39.94 -7.90
N GLU A 134 27.50 -40.81 -8.36
CA GLU A 134 26.24 -41.06 -7.65
C GLU A 134 26.46 -41.59 -6.22
N GLU A 135 27.52 -42.36 -6.01
CA GLU A 135 27.94 -42.86 -4.68
C GLU A 135 28.41 -41.73 -3.76
N GLU A 136 29.19 -40.78 -4.30
CA GLU A 136 29.62 -39.59 -3.55
C GLU A 136 28.44 -38.68 -3.19
N LYS A 137 27.49 -38.49 -4.12
CA LYS A 137 26.26 -37.75 -3.85
C LYS A 137 25.43 -38.42 -2.75
N ALA A 138 25.25 -39.74 -2.81
CA ALA A 138 24.53 -40.51 -1.81
C ALA A 138 25.22 -40.41 -0.43
N TYR A 139 26.54 -40.48 -0.39
CA TYR A 139 27.34 -40.32 0.82
C TYR A 139 27.18 -38.93 1.43
N ILE A 140 27.33 -37.86 0.64
CA ILE A 140 27.15 -36.47 1.10
C ILE A 140 25.72 -36.23 1.61
N LYS A 141 24.70 -36.75 0.91
CA LYS A 141 23.30 -36.67 1.37
C LYS A 141 23.10 -37.38 2.71
N ALA A 142 23.68 -38.58 2.87
CA ALA A 142 23.61 -39.31 4.14
C ALA A 142 24.35 -38.57 5.27
N TYR A 143 25.50 -37.97 4.96
CA TYR A 143 26.28 -37.16 5.89
C TYR A 143 25.49 -35.95 6.37
N PHE A 144 24.85 -35.22 5.46
CA PHE A 144 23.96 -34.13 5.80
C PHE A 144 22.78 -34.60 6.65
N LYS A 145 22.09 -35.69 6.29
CA LYS A 145 20.95 -36.20 7.06
C LYS A 145 21.31 -36.51 8.53
N LYS A 146 22.55 -36.89 8.82
CA LYS A 146 23.04 -37.08 10.20
C LYS A 146 23.18 -35.76 10.98
N GLN A 147 23.45 -34.65 10.31
CA GLN A 147 23.68 -33.33 10.92
C GLN A 147 22.47 -32.37 10.78
N ALA A 148 21.56 -32.65 9.84
CA ALA A 148 20.44 -31.80 9.45
C ALA A 148 19.25 -31.89 10.41
N THR A 149 19.43 -31.35 11.62
CA THR A 149 18.30 -31.07 12.51
C THR A 149 17.33 -30.06 11.87
N GLU A 150 16.07 -30.04 12.30
CA GLU A 150 15.08 -29.09 11.77
C GLU A 150 15.51 -27.61 11.97
N ALA A 151 16.20 -27.30 13.07
CA ALA A 151 16.77 -25.98 13.32
C ALA A 151 17.85 -25.59 12.28
N VAL A 152 18.71 -26.54 11.90
CA VAL A 152 19.72 -26.34 10.84
C VAL A 152 19.03 -26.12 9.49
N LYS A 153 18.06 -26.97 9.13
CA LYS A 153 17.31 -26.84 7.87
C LYS A 153 16.60 -25.49 7.78
N GLN A 154 15.95 -25.04 8.87
CA GLN A 154 15.28 -23.74 8.93
C GLN A 154 16.24 -22.56 8.83
N THR A 155 17.40 -22.64 9.48
CA THR A 155 18.44 -21.60 9.39
C THR A 155 19.02 -21.51 7.97
N LEU A 156 19.31 -22.64 7.33
CA LEU A 156 19.75 -22.68 5.93
C LEU A 156 18.72 -22.12 4.96
N ALA A 157 17.44 -22.50 5.12
CA ALA A 157 16.36 -21.95 4.30
C ALA A 157 16.24 -20.42 4.44
N THR A 158 16.45 -19.90 5.66
CA THR A 158 16.45 -18.45 5.93
C THR A 158 17.66 -17.76 5.30
N ILE A 159 18.86 -18.35 5.42
CA ILE A 159 20.09 -17.90 4.75
C ILE A 159 19.90 -17.81 3.24
N TYR A 160 19.36 -18.86 2.63
CA TYR A 160 19.07 -18.90 1.20
C TYR A 160 18.12 -17.78 0.79
N SER A 161 16.98 -17.63 1.49
CA SER A 161 15.98 -16.61 1.19
C SER A 161 16.53 -15.17 1.31
N VAL A 162 17.30 -14.89 2.35
CA VAL A 162 17.93 -13.57 2.56
C VAL A 162 18.94 -13.26 1.45
N ASN A 163 19.80 -14.23 1.10
CA ASN A 163 20.83 -14.02 0.06
C ASN A 163 20.25 -13.92 -1.35
N ASP A 164 19.19 -14.68 -1.65
CA ASP A 164 18.48 -14.56 -2.92
C ASP A 164 17.90 -13.14 -3.11
N LYS A 165 17.32 -12.57 -2.05
CA LYS A 165 16.79 -11.19 -2.06
C LYS A 165 17.87 -10.14 -2.21
N VAL A 166 18.94 -10.22 -1.40
CA VAL A 166 20.05 -9.27 -1.43
C VAL A 166 20.78 -9.32 -2.79
N SER A 167 20.90 -10.51 -3.39
CA SER A 167 21.57 -10.68 -4.70
C SER A 167 20.73 -10.20 -5.89
N LYS A 168 19.45 -10.58 -5.99
CA LYS A 168 18.58 -10.23 -7.14
C LYS A 168 18.29 -8.74 -7.29
N ARG A 169 18.25 -7.99 -6.18
CA ARG A 169 17.84 -6.57 -6.18
C ARG A 169 19.00 -5.57 -6.08
N ALA A 170 20.23 -6.04 -5.86
CA ALA A 170 21.45 -5.23 -5.95
C ALA A 170 21.86 -4.89 -7.41
N ALA A 171 21.01 -5.18 -8.41
CA ALA A 171 21.31 -5.00 -9.83
C ALA A 171 21.71 -3.57 -10.25
N HIS A 172 21.47 -2.57 -9.41
CA HIS A 172 21.87 -1.18 -9.64
C HIS A 172 23.32 -0.86 -9.24
N GLU A 173 24.00 -1.74 -8.49
CA GLU A 173 25.41 -1.58 -8.08
C GLU A 173 26.22 -2.83 -8.44
N ARG A 174 26.93 -2.75 -9.56
CA ARG A 174 27.61 -3.88 -10.25
C ARG A 174 28.46 -4.76 -9.33
N TYR A 175 29.19 -4.15 -8.39
CA TYR A 175 30.15 -4.86 -7.53
C TYR A 175 29.50 -5.57 -6.33
N ILE A 176 28.47 -4.95 -5.72
CA ILE A 176 27.68 -5.58 -4.66
C ILE A 176 26.89 -6.75 -5.24
N SER A 177 26.28 -6.57 -6.41
CA SER A 177 25.54 -7.62 -7.12
C SER A 177 26.43 -8.81 -7.46
N ALA A 178 27.63 -8.60 -8.02
CA ALA A 178 28.55 -9.68 -8.34
C ALA A 178 28.99 -10.46 -7.09
N THR A 179 29.31 -9.76 -6.01
CA THR A 179 29.75 -10.39 -4.75
C THR A 179 28.62 -11.21 -4.10
N ALA A 180 27.42 -10.64 -4.00
CA ALA A 180 26.26 -11.32 -3.44
C ALA A 180 25.80 -12.48 -4.33
N SER A 181 25.84 -12.33 -5.65
CA SER A 181 25.47 -13.40 -6.60
C SER A 181 26.42 -14.58 -6.51
N ASN A 182 27.74 -14.36 -6.39
CA ASN A 182 28.69 -15.46 -6.24
C ASN A 182 28.43 -16.28 -4.96
N VAL A 183 28.15 -15.60 -3.86
CA VAL A 183 27.81 -16.25 -2.58
C VAL A 183 26.46 -16.96 -2.68
N ASN A 184 25.46 -16.34 -3.30
CA ASN A 184 24.15 -16.96 -3.50
C ASN A 184 24.26 -18.23 -4.36
N THR A 185 24.93 -18.17 -5.52
CA THR A 185 25.16 -19.32 -6.39
C THR A 185 25.86 -20.46 -5.66
N ALA A 186 26.85 -20.15 -4.82
CA ALA A 186 27.51 -21.14 -3.97
C ALA A 186 26.52 -21.81 -3.01
N ILE A 187 25.75 -21.02 -2.28
CA ILE A 187 24.76 -21.53 -1.32
C ILE A 187 23.68 -22.34 -2.04
N SER A 188 23.15 -21.85 -3.17
CA SER A 188 22.18 -22.56 -4.02
C SER A 188 22.73 -23.90 -4.49
N THR A 189 23.97 -23.93 -4.95
CA THR A 189 24.61 -25.16 -5.42
C THR A 189 24.71 -26.17 -4.28
N LEU A 190 25.16 -25.75 -3.10
CA LEU A 190 25.16 -26.62 -1.90
C LEU A 190 23.75 -27.11 -1.57
N TYR A 191 22.78 -26.19 -1.55
CA TYR A 191 21.38 -26.47 -1.22
C TYR A 191 20.78 -27.52 -2.17
N ASP A 192 21.06 -27.40 -3.48
CA ASP A 192 20.63 -28.33 -4.51
C ASP A 192 21.31 -29.70 -4.44
N HIS A 193 22.52 -29.78 -3.91
CA HIS A 193 23.25 -31.04 -3.74
C HIS A 193 22.80 -31.83 -2.51
N VAL A 194 22.32 -31.13 -1.49
CA VAL A 194 22.22 -31.66 -0.12
C VAL A 194 20.78 -31.93 0.31
N LEU A 195 19.82 -31.12 -0.16
CA LEU A 195 18.39 -31.25 0.16
C LEU A 195 17.60 -31.80 -1.03
N GLU A 196 16.65 -32.71 -0.78
CA GLU A 196 15.69 -33.12 -1.80
C GLU A 196 14.68 -31.99 -2.11
N PRO A 197 14.09 -31.92 -3.31
CA PRO A 197 13.19 -30.82 -3.71
C PRO A 197 12.03 -30.56 -2.72
N ASN A 198 11.50 -31.59 -2.07
CA ASN A 198 10.47 -31.49 -1.04
C ASN A 198 11.01 -30.98 0.31
N GLU A 199 12.28 -31.18 0.62
CA GLU A 199 12.95 -30.62 1.81
C GLU A 199 13.38 -29.15 1.61
N ARG A 200 13.43 -28.68 0.36
CA ARG A 200 13.68 -27.27 -0.02
C ARG A 200 12.45 -26.38 0.18
N ILE A 201 11.24 -26.98 0.17
CA ILE A 201 9.96 -26.26 0.25
C ILE A 201 9.51 -26.23 1.71
N SER A 202 9.97 -25.21 2.45
CA SER A 202 9.57 -24.91 3.83
C SER A 202 9.76 -26.06 4.83
N PRO A 203 10.92 -26.15 5.53
CA PRO A 203 11.04 -27.02 6.68
C PRO A 203 9.91 -26.76 7.70
N GLU A 204 9.53 -27.78 8.47
CA GLU A 204 8.56 -27.60 9.55
C GLU A 204 9.00 -26.40 10.42
N ARG A 205 8.04 -25.51 10.75
CA ARG A 205 8.37 -24.29 11.51
C ARG A 205 8.77 -24.67 12.93
N ALA A 206 10.05 -24.89 13.16
CA ALA A 206 10.62 -25.11 14.49
C ALA A 206 10.67 -23.81 15.32
N LEU A 207 10.87 -22.67 14.66
CA LEU A 207 10.92 -21.35 15.29
C LEU A 207 9.56 -20.64 15.32
N SER A 208 9.27 -19.95 16.41
CA SER A 208 8.16 -18.99 16.49
C SER A 208 8.37 -17.82 15.52
N SER A 209 7.30 -17.11 15.15
CA SER A 209 7.38 -15.94 14.26
C SER A 209 8.39 -14.89 14.75
N ARG A 210 8.49 -14.70 16.07
CA ARG A 210 9.42 -13.73 16.68
C ARG A 210 10.87 -14.18 16.56
N GLU A 211 11.14 -15.46 16.77
CA GLU A 211 12.48 -16.04 16.61
C GLU A 211 12.91 -16.04 15.15
N LEU A 212 11.99 -16.35 14.22
CA LEU A 212 12.26 -16.27 12.79
C LEU A 212 12.55 -14.83 12.34
N ALA A 213 11.81 -13.83 12.83
CA ALA A 213 12.08 -12.42 12.55
C ALA A 213 13.47 -11.97 13.05
N ARG A 214 13.87 -12.44 14.24
CA ARG A 214 15.22 -12.21 14.78
C ARG A 214 16.28 -12.88 13.91
N ALA A 215 16.07 -14.14 13.54
CA ALA A 215 16.99 -14.88 12.69
C ALA A 215 17.20 -14.19 11.34
N ILE A 216 16.12 -13.79 10.65
CA ILE A 216 16.18 -13.03 9.38
C ILE A 216 17.02 -11.76 9.55
N THR A 217 16.83 -11.02 10.64
CA THR A 217 17.55 -9.78 10.93
C THR A 217 19.05 -10.02 11.15
N GLN A 218 19.39 -11.02 11.98
CA GLN A 218 20.78 -11.39 12.29
C GLN A 218 21.51 -11.92 11.05
N ILE A 219 20.86 -12.80 10.28
CA ILE A 219 21.38 -13.32 9.02
C ILE A 219 21.58 -12.19 8.01
N SER A 220 20.62 -11.28 7.86
CA SER A 220 20.74 -10.13 6.94
C SER A 220 21.90 -9.22 7.32
N THR A 221 22.02 -8.89 8.61
CA THR A 221 23.13 -8.07 9.14
C THR A 221 24.47 -8.74 8.87
N THR A 222 24.60 -10.03 9.20
CA THR A 222 25.84 -10.80 9.02
C THR A 222 26.21 -10.93 7.55
N SER A 223 25.23 -11.12 6.66
CA SER A 223 25.45 -11.20 5.21
C SER A 223 25.98 -9.89 4.63
N LEU A 224 25.38 -8.75 5.00
CA LEU A 224 25.84 -7.43 4.56
C LEU A 224 27.27 -7.13 5.06
N ILE A 225 27.58 -7.48 6.31
CA ILE A 225 28.94 -7.33 6.88
C ILE A 225 29.94 -8.24 6.13
N PHE A 226 29.54 -9.47 5.83
CA PHE A 226 30.37 -10.42 5.08
C PHE A 226 30.68 -9.89 3.66
N TYR A 227 29.67 -9.36 2.96
CA TYR A 227 29.87 -8.74 1.65
C TYR A 227 30.76 -7.51 1.71
N ALA A 228 30.59 -6.66 2.73
CA ALA A 228 31.46 -5.51 2.95
C ALA A 228 32.92 -5.95 3.19
N HIS A 229 33.13 -7.02 3.96
CA HIS A 229 34.47 -7.57 4.16
C HIS A 229 35.07 -8.12 2.87
N LYS A 230 34.31 -8.86 2.06
CA LYS A 230 34.79 -9.39 0.77
C LYS A 230 35.14 -8.28 -0.21
N LEU A 231 34.32 -7.22 -0.30
CA LEU A 231 34.63 -6.06 -1.13
C LEU A 231 35.84 -5.27 -0.62
N SER A 232 36.07 -5.21 0.70
CA SER A 232 37.24 -4.52 1.25
C SER A 232 38.58 -5.17 0.90
N LEU A 233 38.57 -6.40 0.38
CA LEU A 233 39.76 -7.10 -0.12
C LEU A 233 40.08 -6.74 -1.59
N ILE A 234 39.22 -5.94 -2.24
CA ILE A 234 39.40 -5.47 -3.61
C ILE A 234 39.72 -3.98 -3.54
N ASP A 235 40.82 -3.55 -4.15
CA ASP A 235 41.25 -2.15 -4.14
C ASP A 235 40.17 -1.22 -4.73
N GLU A 236 40.13 0.04 -4.26
CA GLU A 236 39.26 1.12 -4.76
C GLU A 236 37.74 1.01 -4.46
N HIS A 237 37.27 0.03 -3.68
CA HIS A 237 35.84 -0.16 -3.37
C HIS A 237 35.38 0.32 -1.98
N GLN A 238 36.08 1.30 -1.38
CA GLN A 238 35.78 1.77 -0.02
C GLN A 238 34.37 2.41 0.10
N ARG A 239 33.83 2.96 -0.99
CA ARG A 239 32.49 3.55 -1.03
C ARG A 239 31.42 2.48 -0.83
N GLU A 240 31.48 1.39 -1.58
CA GLU A 240 30.58 0.23 -1.52
C GLU A 240 30.65 -0.46 -0.17
N VAL A 241 31.86 -0.57 0.40
CA VAL A 241 32.06 -1.08 1.76
C VAL A 241 31.31 -0.23 2.78
N ASN A 242 31.41 1.10 2.68
CA ASN A 242 30.71 2.01 3.59
C ASN A 242 29.18 1.96 3.39
N GLN A 243 28.70 1.84 2.15
CA GLN A 243 27.28 1.68 1.83
C GLN A 243 26.70 0.42 2.48
N LEU A 244 27.39 -0.73 2.33
CA LEU A 244 26.98 -2.00 2.95
C LEU A 244 27.00 -1.96 4.48
N ARG A 245 28.01 -1.33 5.09
CA ARG A 245 28.07 -1.16 6.55
C ARG A 245 26.91 -0.31 7.06
N LYS A 246 26.59 0.79 6.38
CA LYS A 246 25.43 1.65 6.74
C LYS A 246 24.12 0.86 6.62
N ARG A 247 23.94 0.05 5.57
CA ARG A 247 22.80 -0.86 5.43
C ARG A 247 22.73 -1.87 6.57
N ALA A 248 23.86 -2.48 6.93
CA ALA A 248 23.95 -3.43 8.04
C ALA A 248 23.57 -2.78 9.38
N GLU A 249 24.01 -1.56 9.65
CA GLU A 249 23.62 -0.80 10.84
C GLU A 249 22.11 -0.54 10.89
N ILE A 250 21.50 -0.17 9.77
CA ILE A 250 20.04 0.04 9.70
C ILE A 250 19.30 -1.27 10.06
N VAL A 251 19.75 -2.41 9.53
CA VAL A 251 19.13 -3.74 9.76
C VAL A 251 19.37 -4.25 11.17
N ARG A 252 20.58 -4.11 11.71
CA ARG A 252 20.97 -4.64 13.02
C ARG A 252 20.01 -4.21 14.13
N ASP A 253 19.48 -2.99 14.04
CA ASP A 253 18.61 -2.45 15.08
C ASP A 253 17.12 -2.81 14.87
N LEU A 254 16.78 -3.66 13.90
CA LEU A 254 15.41 -4.18 13.75
C LEU A 254 15.08 -5.25 14.81
N THR A 255 16.10 -5.90 15.38
CA THR A 255 15.95 -6.91 16.44
C THR A 255 15.59 -6.27 17.78
N GLY A 256 14.33 -6.41 18.19
CA GLY A 256 13.84 -6.00 19.52
C GLY A 256 12.68 -5.02 19.48
N ASP A 257 12.50 -4.31 18.37
CA ASP A 257 11.99 -2.93 18.39
C ASP A 257 10.97 -2.64 17.27
N GLY A 258 9.94 -3.48 17.17
CA GLY A 258 8.79 -3.23 16.30
C GLY A 258 8.67 -4.07 15.04
N TYR A 259 9.66 -4.92 14.77
CA TYR A 259 9.67 -5.89 13.67
C TYR A 259 9.64 -7.33 14.23
N ARG A 260 8.52 -7.68 14.89
CA ARG A 260 8.32 -9.01 15.50
C ARG A 260 7.77 -10.05 14.52
N ASN A 261 7.33 -9.61 13.34
CA ASN A 261 6.77 -10.44 12.29
C ASN A 261 7.79 -10.57 11.15
N PRO A 262 8.11 -11.80 10.69
CA PRO A 262 9.05 -12.00 9.59
C PRO A 262 8.60 -11.35 8.28
N LYS A 263 7.28 -11.18 8.05
CA LYS A 263 6.77 -10.45 6.88
C LYS A 263 7.18 -8.98 6.89
N ASP A 264 7.10 -8.32 8.05
CA ASP A 264 7.47 -6.92 8.20
C ASP A 264 8.97 -6.70 8.03
N VAL A 265 9.79 -7.60 8.59
CA VAL A 265 11.25 -7.58 8.41
C VAL A 265 11.56 -7.71 6.91
N ASN A 266 10.93 -8.69 6.25
CA ASN A 266 11.13 -8.91 4.83
C ASN A 266 10.74 -7.71 3.97
N ARG A 267 9.59 -7.06 4.21
CA ARG A 267 9.18 -5.84 3.50
C ARG A 267 10.18 -4.70 3.68
N PHE A 268 10.70 -4.53 4.89
CA PHE A 268 11.71 -3.51 5.15
C PHE A 268 13.04 -3.82 4.45
N LEU A 269 13.48 -5.07 4.46
CA LEU A 269 14.67 -5.50 3.72
C LEU A 269 14.49 -5.31 2.21
N ASP A 270 13.30 -5.63 1.69
CA ASP A 270 12.94 -5.43 0.29
C ASP A 270 13.08 -3.95 -0.10
N LEU A 271 12.67 -3.02 0.78
CA LEU A 271 12.81 -1.58 0.56
C LEU A 271 14.26 -1.10 0.71
N LEU A 272 15.00 -1.63 1.69
CA LEU A 272 16.42 -1.35 1.91
C LEU A 272 17.27 -1.62 0.67
N VAL A 273 16.95 -2.69 -0.05
CA VAL A 273 17.70 -3.04 -1.26
C VAL A 273 17.27 -2.19 -2.47
N SER A 274 16.02 -1.72 -2.49
CA SER A 274 15.45 -0.98 -3.64
C SER A 274 15.70 0.54 -3.60
N ILE A 275 15.86 1.12 -2.41
CA ILE A 275 16.04 2.57 -2.26
C ILE A 275 17.43 3.03 -2.74
N PRO A 276 17.54 4.17 -3.45
CA PRO A 276 18.84 4.76 -3.75
C PRO A 276 19.58 5.21 -2.50
N ASP A 277 20.91 5.05 -2.50
CA ASP A 277 21.73 5.30 -1.31
C ASP A 277 21.70 6.74 -0.80
N GLU A 278 21.51 7.70 -1.71
CA GLU A 278 21.34 9.12 -1.38
C GLU A 278 20.16 9.34 -0.41
N HIS A 279 19.16 8.45 -0.43
CA HIS A 279 17.93 8.53 0.37
C HIS A 279 17.86 7.48 1.48
N ILE A 280 18.94 6.74 1.74
CA ILE A 280 18.94 5.65 2.73
C ILE A 280 18.64 6.12 4.17
N SER A 281 18.85 7.41 4.46
CA SER A 281 18.45 8.04 5.73
C SER A 281 16.94 7.98 5.97
N PHE A 282 16.11 7.92 4.92
CA PHE A 282 14.67 7.74 5.01
C PHE A 282 14.29 6.48 5.80
N LEU A 283 15.04 5.39 5.61
CA LEU A 283 14.81 4.13 6.30
C LEU A 283 15.07 4.21 7.79
N SER A 284 15.98 5.10 8.22
CA SER A 284 16.19 5.38 9.63
C SER A 284 14.96 6.04 10.26
N TYR A 285 14.23 6.91 9.54
CA TYR A 285 12.96 7.46 10.02
C TYR A 285 11.88 6.39 10.13
N ILE A 286 11.64 5.60 9.09
CA ILE A 286 10.67 4.48 9.12
C ILE A 286 10.96 3.56 10.32
N LYS A 287 12.22 3.15 10.47
CA LYS A 287 12.67 2.30 11.58
C LYS A 287 12.37 2.94 12.93
N SER A 288 12.76 4.21 13.11
CA SER A 288 12.64 4.92 14.38
C SER A 288 11.19 5.14 14.80
N TYR A 289 10.34 5.52 13.85
CA TYR A 289 8.91 5.71 14.12
C TYR A 289 8.19 4.39 14.39
N LYS A 290 8.47 3.34 13.60
CA LYS A 290 7.88 2.01 13.85
C LYS A 290 8.32 1.44 15.20
N LYS A 291 9.58 1.65 15.59
CA LYS A 291 10.08 1.36 16.94
C LYS A 291 9.31 2.14 17.98
N GLY A 292 9.23 3.46 17.85
CA GLY A 292 8.52 4.33 18.78
C GLY A 292 7.06 3.94 19.00
N ILE A 293 6.35 3.56 17.94
CA ILE A 293 4.98 3.04 17.99
C ILE A 293 4.92 1.73 18.77
N GLN A 294 5.84 0.79 18.50
CA GLN A 294 5.79 -0.54 19.07
C GLN A 294 6.26 -0.64 20.53
N THR A 295 7.13 0.27 20.97
CA THR A 295 7.67 0.30 22.34
C THR A 295 6.84 1.16 23.28
N ALA A 296 5.82 1.86 22.78
CA ALA A 296 5.00 2.74 23.60
C ALA A 296 4.15 1.92 24.60
N SER A 297 4.48 2.02 25.89
CA SER A 297 3.75 1.34 26.97
C SER A 297 2.42 2.03 27.28
N ASN A 298 1.45 1.25 27.79
CA ASN A 298 0.11 1.73 28.14
C ASN A 298 -0.61 2.42 26.98
N THR A 299 -0.43 1.92 25.76
CA THR A 299 -1.04 2.47 24.56
C THR A 299 -2.22 1.63 24.09
N ASN A 300 -3.11 2.30 23.37
CA ASN A 300 -4.19 1.70 22.63
C ASN A 300 -3.63 0.75 21.56
N VAL A 301 -3.89 -0.54 21.73
CA VAL A 301 -3.41 -1.61 20.83
C VAL A 301 -3.88 -1.37 19.39
N PHE A 302 -5.09 -0.85 19.20
CA PHE A 302 -5.63 -0.54 17.86
C PHE A 302 -4.92 0.63 17.20
N ALA A 303 -4.59 1.69 17.95
CA ALA A 303 -3.82 2.82 17.41
C ALA A 303 -2.41 2.37 17.01
N GLN A 304 -1.81 1.49 17.82
CA GLN A 304 -0.52 0.87 17.55
C GLN A 304 -0.57 -0.03 16.29
N GLU A 305 -1.60 -0.85 16.15
CA GLU A 305 -1.81 -1.70 14.96
C GLU A 305 -2.10 -0.88 13.70
N LEU A 306 -2.93 0.15 13.81
CA LEU A 306 -3.25 1.07 12.71
C LEU A 306 -1.99 1.73 12.17
N ALA A 307 -1.21 2.37 13.05
CA ALA A 307 0.03 3.02 12.66
C ALA A 307 1.04 2.01 12.09
N GLY A 308 1.09 0.79 12.63
CA GLY A 308 1.87 -0.30 12.06
C GLY A 308 1.46 -0.67 10.62
N LYS A 309 0.16 -0.70 10.33
CA LYS A 309 -0.37 -0.96 8.98
C LYS A 309 -0.11 0.20 8.02
N GLU A 310 -0.32 1.45 8.44
CA GLU A 310 -0.02 2.62 7.60
C GLU A 310 1.46 2.68 7.22
N ILE A 311 2.37 2.40 8.16
CA ILE A 311 3.81 2.31 7.84
C ILE A 311 4.07 1.20 6.83
N ASN A 312 3.44 0.04 6.98
CA ASN A 312 3.59 -1.05 6.03
C ASN A 312 3.04 -0.68 4.63
N HIS A 313 1.93 0.08 4.54
CA HIS A 313 1.41 0.60 3.28
C HIS A 313 2.34 1.62 2.64
N LEU A 314 2.93 2.52 3.43
CA LEU A 314 3.95 3.45 2.94
C LEU A 314 5.16 2.70 2.37
N ILE A 315 5.62 1.65 3.05
CA ILE A 315 6.69 0.76 2.54
C ILE A 315 6.28 0.12 1.21
N ASP A 316 5.08 -0.45 1.12
CA ASP A 316 4.58 -1.10 -0.09
C ASP A 316 4.47 -0.11 -1.28
N ARG A 317 4.05 1.14 -1.04
CA ARG A 317 4.06 2.18 -2.08
C ARG A 317 5.47 2.58 -2.49
N CYS A 318 6.40 2.70 -1.55
CA CYS A 318 7.80 2.98 -1.87
C CYS A 318 8.38 1.87 -2.75
N LEU A 319 8.10 0.61 -2.43
CA LEU A 319 8.50 -0.53 -3.25
C LEU A 319 7.97 -0.43 -4.68
N LYS A 320 6.65 -0.23 -4.85
CA LYS A 320 6.03 -0.07 -6.17
C LYS A 320 6.62 1.09 -6.96
N TYR A 321 6.94 2.19 -6.29
CA TYR A 321 7.57 3.36 -6.91
C TYR A 321 8.97 3.00 -7.44
N PHE A 322 9.81 2.34 -6.62
CA PHE A 322 11.17 1.99 -7.02
C PHE A 322 11.26 0.83 -8.04
N GLU A 323 10.17 0.11 -8.30
CA GLU A 323 10.10 -0.87 -9.39
C GLU A 323 9.99 -0.21 -10.79
N GLN A 324 9.62 1.07 -10.88
CA GLN A 324 9.43 1.79 -12.13
C GLN A 324 10.68 2.59 -12.54
N PRO A 325 10.90 2.93 -13.82
CA PRO A 325 11.99 3.81 -14.25
C PRO A 325 11.85 5.20 -13.64
N GLN A 326 12.90 5.70 -12.97
CA GLN A 326 12.86 6.98 -12.27
C GLN A 326 13.88 8.00 -12.76
N THR A 327 13.55 9.29 -12.64
CA THR A 327 14.50 10.41 -12.73
C THR A 327 14.93 10.84 -11.32
N LYS A 328 16.13 11.40 -11.16
CA LYS A 328 16.62 11.86 -9.84
C LYS A 328 15.68 12.87 -9.18
N GLU A 329 15.07 13.76 -9.96
CA GLU A 329 14.18 14.80 -9.46
C GLU A 329 12.87 14.23 -8.93
N ASN A 330 12.28 13.28 -9.65
CA ASN A 330 11.05 12.60 -9.23
C ASN A 330 11.29 11.78 -7.95
N VAL A 331 12.44 11.09 -7.84
CA VAL A 331 12.79 10.33 -6.63
C VAL A 331 12.87 11.24 -5.41
N LYS A 332 13.52 12.40 -5.55
CA LYS A 332 13.67 13.35 -4.45
C LYS A 332 12.30 13.85 -3.97
N GLN A 333 11.44 14.28 -4.89
CA GLN A 333 10.08 14.74 -4.57
C GLN A 333 9.26 13.64 -3.89
N PHE A 334 9.34 12.40 -4.38
CA PHE A 334 8.65 11.26 -3.79
C PHE A 334 9.13 10.99 -2.35
N ILE A 335 10.44 11.00 -2.11
CA ILE A 335 11.00 10.80 -0.77
C ILE A 335 10.64 11.93 0.19
N GLU A 336 10.59 13.18 -0.26
CA GLU A 336 10.13 14.31 0.55
C GLU A 336 8.66 14.12 0.97
N GLN A 337 7.79 13.68 0.05
CA GLN A 337 6.40 13.38 0.37
C GLN A 337 6.26 12.19 1.33
N ALA A 338 7.04 11.12 1.11
CA ALA A 338 7.04 9.95 1.97
C ALA A 338 7.53 10.28 3.40
N ASN A 339 8.47 11.23 3.53
CA ASN A 339 8.91 11.75 4.82
C ASN A 339 7.80 12.51 5.57
N LEU A 340 7.05 13.36 4.87
CA LEU A 340 5.90 14.06 5.48
C LEU A 340 4.83 13.08 5.94
N GLU A 341 4.59 12.03 5.17
CA GLU A 341 3.60 11.00 5.50
C GLU A 341 3.98 10.17 6.73
N ILE A 342 5.24 9.71 6.83
CA ILE A 342 5.67 8.95 8.02
C ILE A 342 5.60 9.79 9.30
N ILE A 343 5.91 11.08 9.21
CA ILE A 343 5.75 12.04 10.32
C ILE A 343 4.26 12.16 10.68
N GLY A 344 3.40 12.32 9.67
CA GLY A 344 1.94 12.40 9.87
C GLY A 344 1.36 11.17 10.55
N ILE A 345 1.77 9.97 10.14
CA ILE A 345 1.37 8.69 10.77
C ILE A 345 1.78 8.68 12.24
N TYR A 346 3.04 9.02 12.54
CA TYR A 346 3.54 9.00 13.91
C TYR A 346 2.87 10.04 14.81
N SER A 347 2.65 11.26 14.30
CA SER A 347 1.93 12.30 15.03
C SER A 347 0.49 11.89 15.32
N ALA A 348 -0.22 11.30 14.35
CA ALA A 348 -1.57 10.77 14.57
C ALA A 348 -1.57 9.66 15.64
N PHE A 349 -0.61 8.73 15.58
CA PHE A 349 -0.44 7.73 16.62
C PHE A 349 -0.28 8.35 18.00
N GLN A 350 0.59 9.35 18.17
CA GLN A 350 0.80 9.99 19.47
C GLN A 350 -0.45 10.66 20.04
N VAL A 351 -1.31 11.22 19.19
CA VAL A 351 -2.58 11.82 19.60
C VAL A 351 -3.55 10.75 20.12
N HIS A 352 -3.62 9.61 19.42
CA HIS A 352 -4.66 8.60 19.68
C HIS A 352 -4.20 7.45 20.57
N SER A 353 -2.90 7.31 20.84
CA SER A 353 -2.34 6.18 21.57
C SER A 353 -2.83 6.07 23.01
N LYS A 354 -3.42 7.11 23.59
CA LYS A 354 -3.90 7.13 24.99
C LYS A 354 -5.41 6.97 25.13
N GLN A 355 -6.15 6.85 24.03
CA GLN A 355 -7.61 6.74 24.04
C GLN A 355 -8.05 5.34 24.48
N ILE A 356 -9.09 5.25 25.30
CA ILE A 356 -9.64 3.98 25.81
C ILE A 356 -10.97 3.70 25.11
N PHE A 357 -11.15 2.50 24.57
CA PHE A 357 -12.39 2.05 23.94
C PHE A 357 -13.10 1.00 24.81
N SER A 358 -14.41 0.87 24.63
CA SER A 358 -15.17 -0.25 25.19
C SER A 358 -14.72 -1.57 24.57
N THR A 359 -14.92 -2.69 25.27
CA THR A 359 -14.56 -4.03 24.76
C THR A 359 -15.31 -4.36 23.46
N SER A 360 -16.59 -4.00 23.38
CA SER A 360 -17.40 -4.23 22.17
C SER A 360 -16.94 -3.38 20.98
N ALA A 361 -16.50 -2.13 21.21
CA ALA A 361 -15.91 -1.30 20.16
C ALA A 361 -14.54 -1.84 19.72
N SER A 362 -13.77 -2.35 20.67
CA SER A 362 -12.46 -2.96 20.45
C SER A 362 -12.53 -4.13 19.48
N ASP A 363 -13.51 -5.04 19.65
CA ASP A 363 -13.71 -6.18 18.74
C ASP A 363 -14.08 -5.73 17.32
N LYS A 364 -14.93 -4.70 17.21
CA LYS A 364 -15.34 -4.14 15.91
C LYS A 364 -14.20 -3.42 15.19
N ILE A 365 -13.40 -2.64 15.91
CA ILE A 365 -12.20 -1.99 15.36
C ILE A 365 -11.18 -3.04 14.95
N THR A 366 -11.02 -4.12 15.72
CA THR A 366 -10.15 -5.26 15.37
C THR A 366 -10.57 -5.88 14.05
N ALA A 367 -11.87 -6.18 13.92
CA ALA A 367 -12.43 -6.75 12.69
C ALA A 367 -12.11 -5.81 11.52
N LEU A 368 -12.51 -4.53 11.62
CA LEU A 368 -12.26 -3.50 10.61
C LEU A 368 -10.78 -3.41 10.20
N LEU A 369 -9.85 -3.37 11.16
CA LEU A 369 -8.42 -3.31 10.86
C LEU A 369 -7.97 -4.49 10.01
N GLN A 370 -8.46 -5.72 10.25
CA GLN A 370 -8.00 -6.93 9.54
C GLN A 370 -8.29 -6.92 8.03
N LEU A 371 -9.08 -5.97 7.53
CA LEU A 371 -9.78 -6.12 6.26
C LEU A 371 -9.19 -5.42 5.04
N GLU A 372 -8.29 -4.43 5.16
CA GLU A 372 -7.34 -3.88 4.13
C GLU A 372 -6.96 -2.40 4.39
N SER A 373 -6.25 -1.77 3.43
CA SER A 373 -5.80 -0.37 3.47
C SER A 373 -6.92 0.63 3.67
N ASP A 374 -8.06 0.44 3.02
CA ASP A 374 -9.06 1.49 2.90
C ASP A 374 -9.81 1.69 4.24
N THR A 375 -9.95 0.60 4.99
CA THR A 375 -10.50 0.64 6.35
C THR A 375 -9.57 1.36 7.35
N THR A 376 -8.28 1.45 7.06
CA THR A 376 -7.29 2.17 7.87
C THR A 376 -7.66 3.66 7.98
N TYR A 377 -8.11 4.26 6.89
CA TYR A 377 -8.54 5.66 6.88
C TYR A 377 -9.80 5.88 7.73
N PHE A 378 -10.81 5.01 7.59
CA PHE A 378 -12.01 5.07 8.43
C PHE A 378 -11.70 4.94 9.92
N VAL A 379 -10.82 4.01 10.30
CA VAL A 379 -10.41 3.82 11.70
C VAL A 379 -9.66 5.06 12.22
N ARG A 380 -8.88 5.75 11.40
CA ARG A 380 -8.28 7.05 11.77
C ARG A 380 -9.34 8.10 12.10
N VAL A 381 -10.43 8.14 11.34
CA VAL A 381 -11.56 9.05 11.62
C VAL A 381 -12.30 8.65 12.90
N LEU A 382 -12.45 7.35 13.18
CA LEU A 382 -12.99 6.87 14.46
C LEU A 382 -12.13 7.33 15.65
N PHE A 383 -10.81 7.31 15.54
CA PHE A 383 -9.94 7.84 16.59
C PHE A 383 -10.08 9.36 16.78
N ALA A 384 -10.28 10.11 15.70
CA ALA A 384 -10.61 11.53 15.79
C ALA A 384 -11.96 11.75 16.49
N LEU A 385 -12.99 10.94 16.18
CA LEU A 385 -14.27 10.93 16.91
C LEU A 385 -14.09 10.66 18.39
N GLN A 386 -13.28 9.67 18.76
CA GLN A 386 -13.00 9.37 20.15
C GLN A 386 -12.35 10.56 20.88
N GLN A 387 -11.49 11.33 20.20
CA GLN A 387 -10.93 12.54 20.79
C GLN A 387 -12.02 13.56 21.13
N THR A 388 -13.04 13.73 20.28
CA THR A 388 -14.15 14.65 20.57
C THR A 388 -15.00 14.18 21.75
N ILE A 389 -15.13 12.86 21.96
CA ILE A 389 -15.78 12.30 23.16
C ILE A 389 -15.01 12.73 24.42
N ASP A 390 -13.68 12.53 24.42
CA ASP A 390 -12.85 12.78 25.61
C ASP A 390 -12.89 14.24 26.08
N HIS A 391 -12.99 15.18 25.11
CA HIS A 391 -13.06 16.63 25.34
C HIS A 391 -14.49 17.16 25.50
N SER A 392 -15.51 16.32 25.35
CA SER A 392 -16.93 16.73 25.47
C SER A 392 -17.38 16.79 26.93
N LYS A 393 -18.25 17.77 27.23
CA LYS A 393 -18.97 17.86 28.51
C LYS A 393 -20.04 16.78 28.66
N ASP A 394 -20.61 16.30 27.54
CA ASP A 394 -21.55 15.18 27.48
C ASP A 394 -20.89 13.99 26.81
N ARG A 395 -20.15 13.21 27.61
CA ARG A 395 -19.43 12.02 27.12
C ARG A 395 -20.37 10.90 26.71
N ALA A 396 -21.48 10.71 27.44
CA ALA A 396 -22.43 9.65 27.17
C ALA A 396 -23.11 9.84 25.80
N MET A 397 -23.51 11.07 25.48
CA MET A 397 -24.08 11.38 24.17
C MET A 397 -23.07 11.15 23.03
N ARG A 398 -21.85 11.66 23.19
CA ARG A 398 -20.81 11.49 22.16
C ARG A 398 -20.40 10.02 21.99
N GLN A 399 -20.42 9.22 23.06
CA GLN A 399 -20.19 7.78 22.97
C GLN A 399 -21.28 7.09 22.15
N ARG A 400 -22.55 7.48 22.31
CA ARG A 400 -23.64 6.93 21.48
C ARG A 400 -23.44 7.24 20.00
N ILE A 401 -23.05 8.47 19.67
CA ILE A 401 -22.72 8.89 18.30
C ILE A 401 -21.60 8.02 17.73
N PHE A 402 -20.51 7.86 18.49
CA PHE A 402 -19.40 7.00 18.09
C PHE A 402 -19.85 5.55 17.85
N ASP A 403 -20.63 4.98 18.76
CA ASP A 403 -21.11 3.61 18.63
C ASP A 403 -22.01 3.43 17.39
N MET A 404 -22.86 4.41 17.07
CA MET A 404 -23.68 4.42 15.84
C MET A 404 -22.82 4.42 14.58
N ILE A 405 -21.82 5.31 14.51
CA ILE A 405 -20.91 5.39 13.37
C ILE A 405 -20.08 4.11 13.22
N LEU A 406 -19.57 3.55 14.33
CA LEU A 406 -18.83 2.30 14.32
C LEU A 406 -19.70 1.13 13.84
N ASN A 407 -20.95 1.05 14.31
CA ASN A 407 -21.91 0.03 13.87
C ASN A 407 -22.19 0.11 12.37
N ALA A 408 -22.41 1.33 11.85
CA ALA A 408 -22.62 1.56 10.44
C ALA A 408 -21.40 1.13 9.61
N GLY A 409 -20.18 1.48 10.05
CA GLY A 409 -18.94 1.05 9.40
C GLY A 409 -18.80 -0.47 9.33
N VAL A 410 -19.10 -1.19 10.41
CA VAL A 410 -19.08 -2.67 10.43
C VAL A 410 -20.17 -3.27 9.52
N ALA A 411 -21.37 -2.69 9.53
CA ALA A 411 -22.47 -3.16 8.67
C ALA A 411 -22.13 -2.96 7.19
N TYR A 412 -21.61 -1.79 6.82
CA TYR A 412 -21.16 -1.47 5.47
C TYR A 412 -20.03 -2.37 5.01
N HIS A 413 -19.14 -2.76 5.92
CA HIS A 413 -18.10 -3.72 5.60
C HIS A 413 -18.65 -5.11 5.29
N SER A 414 -19.58 -5.59 6.12
CA SER A 414 -20.08 -6.96 6.06
C SER A 414 -20.85 -7.26 4.77
N ASP A 415 -21.19 -6.22 4.01
CA ASP A 415 -21.72 -6.31 2.67
C ASP A 415 -20.55 -6.28 1.66
N ILE A 416 -20.23 -7.45 1.09
CA ILE A 416 -19.04 -7.66 0.22
C ILE A 416 -19.09 -6.77 -1.04
N GLU A 417 -20.28 -6.37 -1.49
CA GLU A 417 -20.44 -5.44 -2.63
C GLU A 417 -20.17 -3.97 -2.26
N ASN A 418 -19.91 -3.70 -0.96
CA ASN A 418 -19.97 -2.38 -0.34
C ASN A 418 -18.68 -1.92 0.36
N ARG A 419 -17.50 -2.43 -0.01
CA ARG A 419 -16.22 -1.89 0.51
C ARG A 419 -16.13 -0.36 0.39
N TRP A 420 -16.61 0.20 -0.73
CA TRP A 420 -16.74 1.64 -0.99
C TRP A 420 -17.63 2.41 0.01
N SER A 421 -18.57 1.74 0.68
CA SER A 421 -19.46 2.39 1.66
C SER A 421 -18.72 2.82 2.92
N ILE A 422 -17.67 2.08 3.33
CA ILE A 422 -16.82 2.48 4.47
C ILE A 422 -16.04 3.75 4.13
N ASP A 423 -15.47 3.82 2.93
CA ASP A 423 -14.68 4.97 2.49
C ASP A 423 -15.56 6.19 2.28
N THR A 424 -16.74 5.99 1.69
CA THR A 424 -17.76 7.03 1.55
C THR A 424 -18.12 7.60 2.91
N LEU A 425 -18.38 6.73 3.90
CA LEU A 425 -18.66 7.16 5.27
C LEU A 425 -17.48 7.90 5.91
N ALA A 426 -16.24 7.41 5.73
CA ALA A 426 -15.03 8.05 6.23
C ALA A 426 -14.82 9.46 5.64
N ILE A 427 -15.11 9.64 4.36
CA ILE A 427 -15.03 10.93 3.67
C ILE A 427 -16.11 11.88 4.19
N CYS A 428 -17.35 11.41 4.33
CA CYS A 428 -18.44 12.22 4.91
C CYS A 428 -18.10 12.68 6.34
N LEU A 429 -17.55 11.78 7.16
CA LEU A 429 -17.11 12.11 8.52
C LEU A 429 -15.95 13.11 8.55
N ALA A 430 -15.05 13.06 7.58
CA ALA A 430 -13.97 14.02 7.45
C ALA A 430 -14.49 15.42 7.05
N VAL A 431 -15.50 15.50 6.18
CA VAL A 431 -16.17 16.76 5.80
C VAL A 431 -16.78 17.44 7.02
N VAL A 432 -17.47 16.69 7.88
CA VAL A 432 -18.03 17.25 9.13
C VAL A 432 -16.99 17.55 10.20
N SER A 433 -15.70 17.29 9.93
CA SER A 433 -14.60 17.52 10.85
C SER A 433 -14.89 16.98 12.25
N VAL A 434 -15.62 15.86 12.33
CA VAL A 434 -15.93 15.17 13.59
C VAL A 434 -16.85 15.99 14.53
N ALA A 435 -17.53 17.03 14.04
CA ALA A 435 -18.27 17.98 14.88
C ALA A 435 -19.60 17.46 15.49
N LEU A 436 -20.04 16.25 15.15
CA LEU A 436 -21.38 15.68 15.44
C LEU A 436 -21.81 15.74 16.91
N LYS A 437 -22.85 16.52 17.21
CA LYS A 437 -23.37 16.81 18.55
C LYS A 437 -24.49 15.87 18.98
N THR A 438 -25.26 15.31 18.05
CA THR A 438 -26.39 14.43 18.38
C THR A 438 -26.39 13.11 17.61
N PRO A 439 -27.07 12.06 18.12
CA PRO A 439 -27.27 10.78 17.43
C PRO A 439 -27.97 10.95 16.07
N GLU A 440 -28.90 11.90 15.98
CA GLU A 440 -29.63 12.23 14.76
C GLU A 440 -28.67 12.77 13.69
N GLU A 441 -27.75 13.65 14.05
CA GLU A 441 -26.69 14.12 13.13
C GLU A 441 -25.80 12.95 12.66
N ALA A 442 -25.52 11.98 13.54
CA ALA A 442 -24.77 10.77 13.16
C ALA A 442 -25.54 9.92 12.15
N GLN A 443 -26.85 9.73 12.36
CA GLN A 443 -27.72 9.00 11.46
C GLN A 443 -27.84 9.71 10.10
N GLN A 444 -27.95 11.03 10.09
CA GLN A 444 -27.95 11.83 8.86
C GLN A 444 -26.68 11.63 8.05
N VAL A 445 -25.50 11.59 8.68
CA VAL A 445 -24.24 11.28 8.00
C VAL A 445 -24.24 9.87 7.40
N ILE A 446 -24.76 8.88 8.13
CA ILE A 446 -24.87 7.49 7.65
C ILE A 446 -25.80 7.42 6.44
N ASP A 447 -26.98 8.02 6.53
CA ASP A 447 -27.99 8.02 5.46
C ASP A 447 -27.46 8.78 4.23
N PHE A 448 -26.79 9.91 4.43
CA PHE A 448 -26.13 10.65 3.38
C PHE A 448 -25.04 9.82 2.69
N ALA A 449 -24.18 9.15 3.46
CA ALA A 449 -23.12 8.30 2.92
C ALA A 449 -23.69 7.15 2.05
N ALA A 450 -24.80 6.53 2.47
CA ALA A 450 -25.48 5.53 1.65
C ALA A 450 -25.97 6.11 0.31
N ARG A 451 -26.51 7.33 0.35
CA ARG A 451 -27.11 8.01 -0.80
C ARG A 451 -26.08 8.45 -1.84
N ILE A 452 -24.94 9.00 -1.41
CA ILE A 452 -23.90 9.49 -2.33
C ILE A 452 -22.90 8.42 -2.78
N LYS A 453 -23.02 7.19 -2.27
CA LYS A 453 -22.16 6.07 -2.61
C LYS A 453 -21.96 5.87 -4.14
N PRO A 454 -22.98 5.96 -5.01
CA PRO A 454 -22.77 5.80 -6.45
C PRO A 454 -21.87 6.89 -7.06
N LEU A 455 -21.96 8.12 -6.52
CA LEU A 455 -21.10 9.24 -6.93
C LEU A 455 -19.66 8.99 -6.51
N MET A 456 -19.44 8.56 -5.27
CA MET A 456 -18.10 8.26 -4.73
C MET A 456 -17.39 7.10 -5.43
N LYS A 457 -18.12 6.17 -6.05
CA LYS A 457 -17.52 5.13 -6.90
C LYS A 457 -16.92 5.69 -8.21
N LEU A 458 -17.35 6.88 -8.62
CA LEU A 458 -16.96 7.51 -9.88
C LEU A 458 -15.90 8.61 -9.69
N GLN A 459 -15.62 9.00 -8.44
CA GLN A 459 -14.66 10.04 -8.07
C GLN A 459 -13.60 9.45 -7.13
N GLU A 460 -12.32 9.57 -7.51
CA GLU A 460 -11.19 9.09 -6.68
C GLU A 460 -10.81 10.08 -5.56
N ASP A 461 -11.26 11.34 -5.64
CA ASP A 461 -10.86 12.42 -4.74
C ASP A 461 -12.02 13.06 -3.96
N ARG A 462 -11.69 13.72 -2.84
CA ARG A 462 -12.62 14.51 -2.03
C ARG A 462 -13.01 15.79 -2.75
N THR A 463 -14.09 15.75 -3.51
CA THR A 463 -14.59 16.93 -4.23
C THR A 463 -15.38 17.87 -3.30
N GLU A 464 -15.31 19.18 -3.55
CA GLU A 464 -16.15 20.17 -2.86
C GLU A 464 -17.65 19.90 -3.09
N LEU A 465 -18.02 19.17 -4.15
CA LEU A 465 -19.38 18.68 -4.38
C LEU A 465 -19.92 17.89 -3.19
N VAL A 466 -19.16 16.94 -2.65
CA VAL A 466 -19.61 16.11 -1.51
C VAL A 466 -19.87 16.97 -0.29
N SER A 467 -18.98 17.93 -0.03
CA SER A 467 -19.11 18.91 1.06
C SER A 467 -20.37 19.78 0.91
N GLN A 468 -20.63 20.26 -0.31
CA GLN A 468 -21.79 21.09 -0.63
C GLN A 468 -23.11 20.32 -0.56
N LEU A 469 -23.16 19.10 -1.10
CA LEU A 469 -24.32 18.20 -0.97
C LEU A 469 -24.61 17.91 0.50
N PHE A 470 -23.58 17.67 1.30
CA PHE A 470 -23.77 17.44 2.73
C PHE A 470 -24.35 18.67 3.45
N LYS A 471 -23.85 19.88 3.15
CA LYS A 471 -24.41 21.14 3.69
C LYS A 471 -25.89 21.30 3.29
N LEU A 472 -26.27 20.95 2.06
CA LEU A 472 -27.66 21.00 1.61
C LEU A 472 -28.53 19.98 2.36
N GLN A 473 -28.05 18.75 2.56
CA GLN A 473 -28.75 17.73 3.35
C GLN A 473 -29.00 18.22 4.79
N LEU A 474 -28.02 18.86 5.43
CA LEU A 474 -28.22 19.45 6.76
C LEU A 474 -29.29 20.56 6.77
N LYS A 475 -29.37 21.38 5.71
CA LYS A 475 -30.43 22.39 5.58
C LYS A 475 -31.80 21.75 5.40
N ILE A 476 -31.89 20.70 4.59
CA ILE A 476 -33.12 19.92 4.41
C ILE A 476 -33.55 19.39 5.77
N ASP A 477 -32.67 18.74 6.52
CA ASP A 477 -33.04 18.10 7.78
C ASP A 477 -33.50 19.11 8.85
N SER A 478 -32.84 20.28 8.89
CA SER A 478 -33.11 21.36 9.86
C SER A 478 -34.27 22.30 9.49
N SER A 479 -34.77 22.30 8.24
CA SER A 479 -35.89 23.18 7.86
C SER A 479 -37.21 22.76 8.51
N ASN A 480 -37.97 23.72 9.02
CA ASN A 480 -39.30 23.48 9.62
C ASN A 480 -40.45 23.61 8.60
N SER A 481 -40.17 24.07 7.38
CA SER A 481 -41.16 24.27 6.32
C SER A 481 -41.24 23.04 5.42
N PRO A 482 -42.38 22.32 5.36
CA PRO A 482 -42.52 21.13 4.50
C PRO A 482 -42.27 21.45 3.02
N GLN A 483 -42.69 22.62 2.56
CA GLN A 483 -42.56 23.05 1.17
C GLN A 483 -41.10 23.41 0.82
N GLU A 484 -40.38 24.03 1.75
CA GLU A 484 -38.96 24.34 1.57
C GLU A 484 -38.12 23.06 1.60
N LYS A 485 -38.41 22.14 2.54
CA LYS A 485 -37.81 20.80 2.60
C LYS A 485 -37.97 20.06 1.28
N GLN A 486 -39.18 20.01 0.74
CA GLN A 486 -39.44 19.35 -0.54
C GLN A 486 -38.62 20.00 -1.67
N THR A 487 -38.62 21.33 -1.76
CA THR A 487 -37.88 22.06 -2.81
C THR A 487 -36.38 21.79 -2.74
N GLN A 488 -35.80 21.88 -1.55
CA GLN A 488 -34.37 21.60 -1.32
C GLN A 488 -34.02 20.14 -1.61
N GLN A 489 -34.93 19.21 -1.26
CA GLN A 489 -34.76 17.79 -1.53
C GLN A 489 -34.77 17.49 -3.04
N GLU A 490 -35.66 18.11 -3.81
CA GLU A 490 -35.68 17.98 -5.27
C GLU A 490 -34.40 18.56 -5.90
N ILE A 491 -33.87 19.67 -5.39
CA ILE A 491 -32.57 20.21 -5.83
C ILE A 491 -31.44 19.21 -5.55
N PHE A 492 -31.39 18.67 -4.33
CA PHE A 492 -30.39 17.69 -3.93
C PHE A 492 -30.39 16.50 -4.87
N ASP A 493 -31.56 15.93 -5.13
CA ASP A 493 -31.71 14.73 -5.95
C ASP A 493 -31.27 14.97 -7.38
N ILE A 494 -31.65 16.10 -7.97
CA ILE A 494 -31.22 16.48 -9.32
C ILE A 494 -29.71 16.62 -9.40
N ILE A 495 -29.09 17.34 -8.47
CA ILE A 495 -27.63 17.53 -8.50
C ILE A 495 -26.93 16.17 -8.36
N LEU A 496 -27.38 15.30 -7.46
CA LEU A 496 -26.77 13.98 -7.25
C LEU A 496 -26.94 13.06 -8.48
N GLU A 497 -28.17 12.90 -8.98
CA GLU A 497 -28.49 12.04 -10.12
C GLU A 497 -27.74 12.48 -11.38
N GLU A 498 -27.83 13.78 -11.71
CA GLU A 498 -27.16 14.34 -12.87
C GLU A 498 -25.65 14.28 -12.73
N SER A 499 -25.09 14.47 -11.52
CA SER A 499 -23.65 14.28 -11.28
C SER A 499 -23.22 12.84 -11.55
N ILE A 500 -23.97 11.83 -11.07
CA ILE A 500 -23.66 10.42 -11.33
C ILE A 500 -23.70 10.11 -12.83
N ALA A 501 -24.75 10.55 -13.53
CA ALA A 501 -24.88 10.40 -14.98
C ALA A 501 -23.72 11.09 -15.73
N TYR A 502 -23.30 12.23 -15.22
CA TYR A 502 -22.25 13.05 -15.78
C TYR A 502 -20.85 12.47 -15.58
N PHE A 503 -20.52 12.00 -14.36
CA PHE A 503 -19.23 11.39 -14.05
C PHE A 503 -19.07 9.98 -14.64
N SER A 504 -20.16 9.29 -14.94
CA SER A 504 -20.12 7.98 -15.61
C SER A 504 -19.85 8.05 -17.12
N ASN A 505 -19.92 9.22 -17.76
CA ASN A 505 -19.69 9.40 -19.19
C ASN A 505 -18.24 9.88 -19.49
N PRO A 506 -17.43 9.15 -20.27
CA PRO A 506 -16.07 9.58 -20.61
C PRO A 506 -16.02 10.84 -21.49
N LYS A 507 -17.09 11.15 -22.24
CA LYS A 507 -17.12 12.29 -23.17
C LYS A 507 -17.28 13.64 -22.46
N THR A 508 -17.61 13.66 -21.18
CA THR A 508 -17.84 14.84 -20.34
C THR A 508 -16.65 15.13 -19.40
N GLN A 509 -15.48 14.55 -19.66
CA GLN A 509 -14.32 14.65 -18.76
C GLN A 509 -13.84 16.10 -18.51
N CYS A 510 -13.88 16.97 -19.51
CA CYS A 510 -13.40 18.35 -19.35
C CYS A 510 -14.42 19.33 -18.75
N SER A 511 -15.69 18.95 -18.70
CA SER A 511 -16.71 19.77 -18.06
C SER A 511 -16.65 19.64 -16.52
N ARG A 512 -16.00 18.59 -16.01
CA ARG A 512 -15.87 18.29 -14.57
C ARG A 512 -15.25 19.46 -13.80
N ASP A 513 -14.14 20.00 -14.31
CA ASP A 513 -13.44 21.15 -13.70
C ASP A 513 -14.34 22.39 -13.60
N PHE A 514 -15.18 22.64 -14.61
CA PHE A 514 -16.14 23.74 -14.58
C PHE A 514 -17.21 23.52 -13.51
N PHE A 515 -17.81 22.33 -13.52
CA PHE A 515 -18.84 21.98 -12.57
C PHE A 515 -18.31 22.08 -11.13
N GLU A 516 -17.13 21.51 -10.86
CA GLU A 516 -16.48 21.58 -9.56
C GLU A 516 -16.14 23.02 -9.16
N TYR A 517 -15.59 23.82 -10.07
CA TYR A 517 -15.29 25.24 -9.82
C TYR A 517 -16.57 26.04 -9.50
N TYR A 518 -17.64 25.85 -10.27
CA TYR A 518 -18.90 26.55 -10.01
C TYR A 518 -19.49 26.15 -8.65
N ILE A 519 -19.46 24.86 -8.31
CA ILE A 519 -19.92 24.38 -7.01
C ILE A 519 -19.03 24.90 -5.87
N GLU A 520 -17.72 25.05 -6.08
CA GLU A 520 -16.80 25.64 -5.11
C GLU A 520 -17.07 27.13 -4.88
N ILE A 521 -17.27 27.90 -5.96
CA ILE A 521 -17.43 29.36 -5.90
C ILE A 521 -18.85 29.79 -5.52
N CYS A 522 -19.86 29.10 -6.04
CA CYS A 522 -21.27 29.44 -5.80
C CYS A 522 -21.89 28.58 -4.70
N GLY A 523 -21.66 27.26 -4.68
CA GLY A 523 -22.35 26.33 -3.78
C GLY A 523 -23.71 25.85 -4.30
N VAL A 524 -24.10 24.63 -3.93
CA VAL A 524 -25.37 24.00 -4.38
C VAL A 524 -26.61 24.63 -3.74
N ASP A 525 -26.45 25.29 -2.60
CA ASP A 525 -27.54 25.87 -1.83
C ASP A 525 -28.12 27.17 -2.40
N HIS A 526 -27.55 27.65 -3.51
CA HIS A 526 -28.00 28.86 -4.21
C HIS A 526 -28.95 28.56 -5.37
N PHE A 527 -29.16 27.29 -5.72
CA PHE A 527 -30.29 26.93 -6.58
C PHE A 527 -31.58 27.16 -5.79
N LYS A 528 -32.46 28.06 -6.28
CA LYS A 528 -33.76 28.36 -5.64
C LYS A 528 -34.83 27.33 -6.01
N THR A 529 -34.66 26.63 -7.14
CA THR A 529 -35.59 25.59 -7.61
C THR A 529 -34.85 24.40 -8.22
N ALA A 530 -35.50 23.24 -8.20
CA ALA A 530 -35.08 22.04 -8.90
C ALA A 530 -34.84 22.28 -10.41
N ASP A 531 -35.67 23.10 -11.03
CA ASP A 531 -35.53 23.45 -12.45
C ASP A 531 -34.24 24.25 -12.73
N GLN A 532 -33.83 25.14 -11.82
CA GLN A 532 -32.56 25.86 -11.94
C GLN A 532 -31.37 24.90 -11.88
N ALA A 533 -31.38 23.97 -10.91
CA ALA A 533 -30.36 22.94 -10.80
C ALA A 533 -30.28 22.09 -12.09
N ARG A 534 -31.43 21.64 -12.61
CA ARG A 534 -31.49 20.84 -13.84
C ARG A 534 -30.96 21.61 -15.06
N GLN A 535 -31.33 22.88 -15.20
CA GLN A 535 -30.86 23.73 -16.30
C GLN A 535 -29.34 23.95 -16.23
N PHE A 536 -28.79 24.14 -15.05
CA PHE A 536 -27.34 24.23 -14.85
C PHE A 536 -26.63 22.92 -15.23
N MET A 537 -27.09 21.77 -14.75
CA MET A 537 -26.48 20.47 -15.06
C MET A 537 -26.53 20.15 -16.57
N ALA A 538 -27.66 20.45 -17.21
CA ALA A 538 -27.82 20.30 -18.65
C ALA A 538 -26.90 21.25 -19.43
N PHE A 539 -26.68 22.46 -18.93
CA PHE A 539 -25.74 23.41 -19.54
C PHE A 539 -24.29 22.98 -19.36
N ALA A 540 -23.88 22.60 -18.14
CA ALA A 540 -22.53 22.15 -17.83
C ALA A 540 -22.12 20.93 -18.67
N SER A 541 -23.05 20.03 -19.00
CA SER A 541 -22.79 18.87 -19.86
C SER A 541 -22.74 19.16 -21.36
N ALA A 542 -23.27 20.30 -21.82
CA ALA A 542 -23.37 20.63 -23.25
C ALA A 542 -22.17 21.41 -23.81
N VAL A 543 -21.35 22.02 -22.94
CA VAL A 543 -20.29 22.96 -23.36
C VAL A 543 -18.93 22.28 -23.47
N ASN A 544 -18.07 22.81 -24.36
CA ASN A 544 -16.76 22.27 -24.68
C ASN A 544 -15.64 22.76 -23.73
N LYS A 545 -14.58 21.95 -23.60
CA LYS A 545 -13.42 22.12 -22.72
C LYS A 545 -12.63 23.42 -22.88
N ASP A 546 -12.64 24.01 -24.07
CA ASP A 546 -11.88 25.21 -24.37
C ASP A 546 -12.57 26.49 -23.81
N GLY A 547 -13.75 26.36 -23.18
CA GLY A 547 -14.54 27.45 -22.59
C GLY A 547 -14.26 27.77 -21.12
N THR A 548 -13.35 27.05 -20.44
CA THR A 548 -13.15 27.10 -18.97
C THR A 548 -12.90 28.51 -18.41
N VAL A 549 -12.22 29.40 -19.12
CA VAL A 549 -11.97 30.78 -18.65
C VAL A 549 -13.26 31.61 -18.57
N LEU A 550 -14.13 31.50 -19.58
CA LEU A 550 -15.43 32.20 -19.62
C LEU A 550 -16.40 31.68 -18.56
N PHE A 551 -16.19 30.43 -18.16
CA PHE A 551 -16.95 29.77 -17.13
C PHE A 551 -16.59 30.22 -15.71
N GLN A 552 -15.32 30.54 -15.48
CA GLN A 552 -14.90 31.12 -14.21
C GLN A 552 -15.57 32.48 -13.99
N GLU A 553 -15.63 33.31 -15.04
CA GLU A 553 -16.30 34.61 -14.98
C GLU A 553 -17.81 34.50 -14.66
N LEU A 554 -18.47 33.44 -15.14
CA LEU A 554 -19.88 33.16 -14.85
C LEU A 554 -20.11 32.73 -13.40
N ALA A 555 -19.24 31.88 -12.84
CA ALA A 555 -19.30 31.50 -11.43
C ALA A 555 -19.00 32.71 -10.51
N ASP A 556 -17.96 33.48 -10.82
CA ASP A 556 -17.61 34.72 -10.10
C ASP A 556 -18.76 35.74 -10.09
N PHE A 557 -19.48 35.85 -11.22
CA PHE A 557 -20.66 36.69 -11.33
C PHE A 557 -21.78 36.26 -10.38
N HIS A 558 -22.14 34.98 -10.42
CA HIS A 558 -23.26 34.50 -9.61
C HIS A 558 -22.93 34.62 -8.12
N SER A 559 -21.69 34.31 -7.74
CA SER A 559 -21.18 34.53 -6.38
C SER A 559 -21.25 36.00 -5.93
N LYS A 560 -20.94 36.96 -6.81
CA LYS A 560 -21.10 38.40 -6.51
C LYS A 560 -22.56 38.80 -6.32
N ILE A 561 -23.48 38.29 -7.14
CA ILE A 561 -24.93 38.54 -6.99
C ILE A 561 -25.42 38.02 -5.65
N ILE A 562 -25.07 36.77 -5.34
CA ILE A 562 -25.38 36.13 -4.05
C ILE A 562 -24.83 36.99 -2.88
N SER A 563 -23.60 37.49 -3.00
CA SER A 563 -22.99 38.34 -1.98
C SER A 563 -23.74 39.66 -1.79
N MET A 564 -24.24 40.27 -2.88
CA MET A 564 -25.03 41.50 -2.83
C MET A 564 -26.40 41.27 -2.17
N GLU A 565 -27.10 40.19 -2.52
CA GLU A 565 -28.37 39.77 -1.89
C GLU A 565 -28.20 39.63 -0.36
N LYS A 566 -27.13 38.94 0.07
CA LYS A 566 -26.84 38.73 1.50
C LYS A 566 -26.54 40.02 2.27
N LYS A 567 -25.98 41.04 1.63
CA LYS A 567 -25.62 42.32 2.29
C LYS A 567 -26.83 43.21 2.58
N ASN A 568 -27.79 43.28 1.66
CA ASN A 568 -29.01 44.05 1.87
C ASN A 568 -30.20 43.44 1.10
N PRO A 569 -30.88 42.44 1.69
CA PRO A 569 -31.93 41.69 1.01
C PRO A 569 -33.09 42.61 0.57
N VAL A 570 -33.49 43.56 1.41
CA VAL A 570 -34.64 44.45 1.16
C VAL A 570 -34.43 45.31 -0.09
N VAL A 571 -33.19 45.72 -0.36
CA VAL A 571 -32.86 46.57 -1.50
C VAL A 571 -32.58 45.76 -2.78
N TYR A 572 -31.95 44.59 -2.65
CA TYR A 572 -31.41 43.87 -3.81
C TYR A 572 -32.26 42.66 -4.27
N GLN A 573 -33.19 42.14 -3.46
CA GLN A 573 -33.95 40.92 -3.77
C GLN A 573 -34.59 40.93 -5.18
N PRO A 574 -35.34 41.97 -5.60
CA PRO A 574 -36.01 41.94 -6.90
C PRO A 574 -35.03 41.98 -8.09
N ALA A 575 -33.92 42.70 -7.93
CA ALA A 575 -32.87 42.79 -8.94
C ALA A 575 -32.09 41.47 -9.05
N VAL A 576 -31.81 40.83 -7.90
CA VAL A 576 -31.17 39.51 -7.83
C VAL A 576 -32.06 38.45 -8.46
N ASP A 577 -33.35 38.39 -8.13
CA ASP A 577 -34.29 37.43 -8.71
C ASP A 577 -34.39 37.58 -10.23
N THR A 578 -34.41 38.81 -10.72
CA THR A 578 -34.41 39.10 -12.17
C THR A 578 -33.11 38.65 -12.84
N ALA A 579 -31.95 38.93 -12.24
CA ALA A 579 -30.65 38.54 -12.78
C ALA A 579 -30.43 37.01 -12.75
N THR A 580 -30.87 36.34 -11.70
CA THR A 580 -30.84 34.88 -11.58
C THR A 580 -31.76 34.24 -12.61
N LYS A 581 -32.98 34.76 -12.80
CA LYS A 581 -33.88 34.28 -13.86
C LYS A 581 -33.26 34.43 -15.26
N LEU A 582 -32.69 35.60 -15.55
CA LEU A 582 -31.96 35.87 -16.79
C LEU A 582 -30.82 34.86 -17.03
N LEU A 583 -30.00 34.59 -16.01
CA LEU A 583 -28.90 33.63 -16.06
C LEU A 583 -29.39 32.23 -16.49
N PHE A 584 -30.43 31.72 -15.83
CA PHE A 584 -30.97 30.38 -16.08
C PHE A 584 -31.72 30.27 -17.41
N ASP A 585 -32.48 31.29 -17.80
CA ASP A 585 -33.11 31.36 -19.13
C ASP A 585 -32.07 31.33 -20.25
N LEU A 586 -30.96 32.07 -20.10
CA LEU A 586 -29.86 32.06 -21.05
C LEU A 586 -29.14 30.69 -21.08
N MET A 587 -28.90 30.04 -19.94
CA MET A 587 -28.33 28.68 -19.90
C MET A 587 -29.22 27.69 -20.66
N LYS A 588 -30.53 27.70 -20.38
CA LYS A 588 -31.50 26.82 -21.05
C LYS A 588 -31.47 26.99 -22.57
N ARG A 589 -31.55 28.24 -23.06
CA ARG A 589 -31.50 28.52 -24.50
C ARG A 589 -30.18 28.11 -25.13
N SER A 590 -29.09 28.29 -24.40
CA SER A 590 -27.77 27.87 -24.86
C SER A 590 -27.68 26.35 -25.00
N THR A 591 -28.20 25.59 -24.03
CA THR A 591 -28.29 24.13 -24.10
C THR A 591 -29.15 23.65 -25.27
N GLU A 592 -30.33 24.26 -25.49
CA GLU A 592 -31.20 23.98 -26.63
C GLU A 592 -30.50 24.24 -27.98
N PHE A 593 -29.72 25.32 -28.07
CA PHE A 593 -28.91 25.63 -29.24
C PHE A 593 -27.76 24.63 -29.44
N LEU A 594 -27.07 24.25 -28.37
CA LEU A 594 -25.93 23.33 -28.41
C LEU A 594 -26.32 21.90 -28.79
N SER A 595 -27.56 21.48 -28.49
CA SER A 595 -28.10 20.13 -28.73
C SER A 595 -28.68 19.88 -30.13
N LYS A 596 -28.87 20.92 -30.96
CA LYS A 596 -29.43 20.82 -32.32
C LYS A 596 -28.34 20.90 -33.41
N PRO A 597 -28.58 20.34 -34.62
CA PRO A 597 -27.70 20.57 -35.76
C PRO A 597 -27.70 22.06 -36.12
N LYS A 598 -26.52 22.67 -36.16
CA LYS A 598 -26.37 24.14 -36.06
C LYS A 598 -26.33 24.78 -37.46
N THR A 599 -27.34 25.59 -37.79
CA THR A 599 -27.48 26.31 -39.08
C THR A 599 -27.32 27.83 -38.88
N LYS A 600 -27.00 28.57 -39.96
CA LYS A 600 -26.91 30.05 -39.91
C LYS A 600 -28.22 30.72 -39.46
N GLN A 601 -29.37 30.11 -39.77
CA GLN A 601 -30.68 30.60 -39.33
C GLN A 601 -30.86 30.40 -37.82
N LEU A 602 -30.55 29.20 -37.31
CA LEU A 602 -30.61 28.92 -35.87
C LEU A 602 -29.68 29.81 -35.04
N CYS A 603 -28.53 30.25 -35.59
CA CYS A 603 -27.68 31.24 -34.92
C CYS A 603 -28.33 32.61 -34.81
N LYS A 604 -29.04 33.06 -35.86
CA LYS A 604 -29.80 34.32 -35.82
C LYS A 604 -30.99 34.21 -34.89
N ASP A 605 -31.68 33.07 -34.90
CA ASP A 605 -32.80 32.81 -34.01
C ASP A 605 -32.32 32.80 -32.55
N TYR A 606 -31.18 32.17 -32.25
CA TYR A 606 -30.56 32.22 -30.93
C TYR A 606 -30.13 33.64 -30.52
N GLU A 607 -29.56 34.43 -31.42
CA GLU A 607 -29.22 35.84 -31.14
C GLU A 607 -30.48 36.66 -30.81
N ASN A 608 -31.57 36.44 -31.55
CA ASN A 608 -32.86 37.10 -31.31
C ASN A 608 -33.49 36.65 -29.98
N ASP A 609 -33.52 35.35 -29.72
CA ASP A 609 -34.02 34.78 -28.45
C ASP A 609 -33.27 35.36 -27.25
N CYS A 610 -31.94 35.47 -27.36
CA CYS A 610 -31.14 36.13 -26.35
C CYS A 610 -31.54 37.60 -26.20
N GLN A 611 -31.63 38.37 -27.30
CA GLN A 611 -32.04 39.78 -27.23
C GLN A 611 -33.43 39.96 -26.61
N GLU A 612 -34.38 39.07 -26.89
CA GLU A 612 -35.73 39.11 -26.30
C GLU A 612 -35.71 38.90 -24.78
N ILE A 613 -34.96 37.90 -24.29
CA ILE A 613 -34.80 37.66 -22.85
C ILE A 613 -34.20 38.90 -22.17
N ILE A 614 -33.22 39.54 -22.81
CA ILE A 614 -32.58 40.76 -22.31
C ILE A 614 -33.55 41.94 -22.29
N HIS A 615 -34.30 42.14 -23.38
CA HIS A 615 -35.29 43.21 -23.48
C HIS A 615 -36.40 43.08 -22.44
N ALA A 616 -36.79 41.86 -22.07
CA ALA A 616 -37.75 41.61 -21.01
C ALA A 616 -37.21 41.94 -19.61
N ALA A 617 -35.91 41.71 -19.36
CA ALA A 617 -35.30 41.97 -18.04
C ALA A 617 -34.96 43.45 -17.80
N LEU A 618 -34.64 44.20 -18.87
CA LEU A 618 -34.16 45.58 -18.80
C LEU A 618 -35.08 46.57 -18.03
N PRO A 619 -36.41 46.57 -18.20
CA PRO A 619 -37.29 47.51 -17.50
C PRO A 619 -37.26 47.34 -15.99
N VAL A 620 -37.35 46.09 -15.51
CA VAL A 620 -37.34 45.75 -14.08
C VAL A 620 -36.00 46.13 -13.46
N LEU A 621 -34.89 45.82 -14.13
CA LEU A 621 -33.56 46.19 -13.65
C LEU A 621 -33.38 47.72 -13.55
N LYS A 622 -33.97 48.51 -14.47
CA LYS A 622 -33.91 49.98 -14.48
C LYS A 622 -34.72 50.65 -13.39
N GLU A 623 -35.80 50.03 -12.92
CA GLU A 623 -36.65 50.56 -11.84
C GLU A 623 -35.95 50.51 -10.47
N HIS A 624 -35.03 49.57 -10.26
CA HIS A 624 -34.26 49.42 -9.03
C HIS A 624 -32.96 50.25 -9.05
N ARG A 625 -33.08 51.58 -8.98
CA ARG A 625 -31.97 52.56 -9.10
C ARG A 625 -30.83 52.40 -8.07
N GLY A 626 -31.04 51.69 -6.96
CA GLY A 626 -29.99 51.32 -5.99
C GLY A 626 -29.10 50.13 -6.43
N ALA A 627 -29.45 49.42 -7.51
CA ALA A 627 -28.79 48.19 -7.96
C ALA A 627 -27.95 48.37 -9.24
N LYS A 628 -27.35 49.55 -9.43
CA LYS A 628 -26.51 49.90 -10.61
C LYS A 628 -25.42 48.85 -10.89
N ASN A 629 -24.89 48.22 -9.85
CA ASN A 629 -23.96 47.09 -9.97
C ASN A 629 -24.65 45.86 -10.58
N VAL A 630 -25.80 45.40 -10.07
CA VAL A 630 -26.53 44.23 -10.64
C VAL A 630 -26.88 44.44 -12.12
N LEU A 631 -27.24 45.67 -12.51
CA LEU A 631 -27.42 46.12 -13.90
C LEU A 631 -26.14 46.06 -14.74
N ALA A 632 -25.02 46.59 -14.22
CA ALA A 632 -23.69 46.53 -14.84
C ALA A 632 -23.23 45.08 -15.08
N TRP A 633 -23.50 44.23 -14.11
CA TRP A 633 -23.04 42.85 -14.06
C TRP A 633 -23.93 41.93 -14.91
N ALA A 634 -25.25 42.13 -14.95
CA ALA A 634 -26.14 41.47 -15.92
C ALA A 634 -25.75 41.83 -17.37
N ALA A 635 -25.42 43.11 -17.62
CA ALA A 635 -24.87 43.54 -18.90
C ALA A 635 -23.56 42.84 -19.27
N LEU A 636 -22.70 42.57 -18.30
CA LEU A 636 -21.43 41.86 -18.49
C LEU A 636 -21.64 40.37 -18.79
N VAL A 637 -22.59 39.68 -18.14
CA VAL A 637 -22.90 38.25 -18.42
C VAL A 637 -23.48 38.04 -19.82
N MET A 638 -24.33 38.97 -20.26
CA MET A 638 -24.92 38.97 -21.60
C MET A 638 -23.86 39.19 -22.68
N SER A 639 -22.74 39.83 -22.35
CA SER A 639 -21.79 40.33 -23.33
C SER A 639 -20.39 39.69 -23.27
N VAL A 640 -20.06 39.02 -22.15
CA VAL A 640 -18.78 38.32 -21.92
C VAL A 640 -18.96 36.84 -21.51
N GLY A 641 -20.08 36.46 -20.87
CA GLY A 641 -20.30 35.11 -20.34
C GLY A 641 -20.99 34.11 -21.28
N ILE A 642 -22.33 34.02 -21.23
CA ILE A 642 -23.09 32.87 -21.78
C ILE A 642 -23.20 32.90 -23.31
N ILE A 643 -23.50 34.07 -23.87
CA ILE A 643 -23.72 34.25 -25.31
C ILE A 643 -22.40 34.08 -26.08
N PRO A 644 -21.32 34.80 -25.72
CA PRO A 644 -19.94 34.48 -26.06
C PRO A 644 -19.56 33.00 -26.08
N LEU A 645 -19.84 32.30 -24.99
CA LEU A 645 -19.47 30.91 -24.79
C LEU A 645 -20.22 29.95 -25.71
N ALA A 646 -21.53 30.15 -25.90
CA ALA A 646 -22.34 29.37 -26.85
C ALA A 646 -21.87 29.57 -28.30
N VAL A 647 -21.52 30.82 -28.65
CA VAL A 647 -20.99 31.19 -29.97
C VAL A 647 -19.59 30.61 -30.22
N ALA A 648 -18.70 30.71 -29.24
CA ALA A 648 -17.33 30.23 -29.39
C ALA A 648 -17.28 28.69 -29.41
N THR A 649 -18.12 28.03 -28.61
CA THR A 649 -18.35 26.58 -28.66
C THR A 649 -18.89 26.15 -30.03
N PHE A 650 -19.81 26.92 -30.62
CA PHE A 650 -20.28 26.70 -31.99
C PHE A 650 -19.15 26.83 -33.01
N ASN A 651 -18.38 27.91 -32.98
CA ASN A 651 -17.33 28.15 -33.98
C ASN A 651 -16.22 27.10 -33.91
N LYS A 652 -15.87 26.64 -32.70
CA LYS A 652 -14.92 25.54 -32.52
C LYS A 652 -15.43 24.22 -33.10
N LEU A 653 -16.71 23.89 -32.89
CA LEU A 653 -17.31 22.65 -33.38
C LEU A 653 -17.43 22.60 -34.91
N PHE A 654 -17.59 23.73 -35.59
CA PHE A 654 -17.88 23.78 -37.04
C PHE A 654 -16.72 24.28 -37.91
N TYR A 655 -15.90 25.19 -37.41
CA TYR A 655 -14.81 25.80 -38.17
C TYR A 655 -13.42 25.41 -37.64
N GLY A 656 -13.35 24.57 -36.60
CA GLY A 656 -12.09 24.14 -35.97
C GLY A 656 -11.38 25.22 -35.16
N GLU A 657 -11.87 26.46 -35.22
CA GLU A 657 -11.28 27.65 -34.61
C GLU A 657 -12.20 28.20 -33.50
N PHE A 658 -11.63 28.52 -32.34
CA PHE A 658 -12.33 29.23 -31.27
C PHE A 658 -12.33 30.73 -31.59
N LYS A 659 -13.12 31.15 -32.57
CA LYS A 659 -13.27 32.57 -32.92
C LYS A 659 -14.62 33.07 -32.43
N PHE A 660 -14.66 34.30 -31.93
CA PHE A 660 -15.92 35.00 -31.69
C PHE A 660 -16.51 35.47 -33.03
N PHE A 661 -17.82 35.75 -33.11
CA PHE A 661 -18.34 36.71 -34.10
C PHE A 661 -17.44 37.96 -34.09
N PRO A 662 -17.20 38.65 -35.23
CA PRO A 662 -16.11 39.61 -35.37
C PRO A 662 -15.95 40.46 -34.11
N GLN A 663 -14.80 40.28 -33.42
CA GLN A 663 -14.52 40.80 -32.07
C GLN A 663 -15.03 42.24 -31.90
N THR A 664 -14.88 43.06 -32.94
CA THR A 664 -15.26 44.47 -32.99
C THR A 664 -16.76 44.77 -32.83
N ALA A 665 -17.68 43.86 -33.14
CA ALA A 665 -19.12 44.10 -33.03
C ALA A 665 -19.65 43.80 -31.62
N THR A 666 -19.16 42.71 -31.02
CA THR A 666 -19.52 42.31 -29.65
C THR A 666 -18.83 43.22 -28.65
N GLU A 667 -17.53 43.51 -28.83
CA GLU A 667 -16.74 44.40 -27.97
C GLU A 667 -17.30 45.84 -27.98
N LYS A 668 -17.71 46.38 -29.14
CA LYS A 668 -18.43 47.67 -29.20
C LYS A 668 -19.79 47.66 -28.51
N LYS A 669 -20.54 46.55 -28.57
CA LYS A 669 -21.82 46.40 -27.84
C LYS A 669 -21.58 46.27 -26.33
N VAL A 670 -20.53 45.55 -25.92
CA VAL A 670 -20.05 45.42 -24.53
C VAL A 670 -19.65 46.80 -23.99
N ASP A 671 -18.80 47.52 -24.70
CA ASP A 671 -18.29 48.84 -24.31
C ASP A 671 -19.41 49.89 -24.31
N GLY A 672 -20.35 49.80 -25.25
CA GLY A 672 -21.57 50.62 -25.24
C GLY A 672 -22.45 50.37 -24.01
N LEU A 673 -22.64 49.11 -23.62
CA LEU A 673 -23.36 48.74 -22.40
C LEU A 673 -22.60 49.18 -21.13
N LYS A 674 -21.27 48.98 -21.07
CA LYS A 674 -20.42 49.49 -19.98
C LYS A 674 -20.49 51.02 -19.86
N ALA A 675 -20.48 51.74 -20.99
CA ALA A 675 -20.57 53.19 -21.01
C ALA A 675 -21.93 53.70 -20.51
N VAL A 676 -23.03 53.08 -20.94
CA VAL A 676 -24.40 53.41 -20.48
C VAL A 676 -24.54 53.18 -18.97
N VAL A 677 -23.91 52.14 -18.45
CA VAL A 677 -23.86 51.84 -17.01
C VAL A 677 -23.05 52.89 -16.24
N HIS A 678 -21.89 53.32 -16.76
CA HIS A 678 -21.05 54.32 -16.09
C HIS A 678 -21.71 55.72 -16.03
N THR A 679 -22.62 56.04 -16.95
CA THR A 679 -23.30 57.36 -17.02
C THR A 679 -24.45 57.58 -16.02
N VAL A 680 -24.86 56.57 -15.24
CA VAL A 680 -25.95 56.72 -14.25
C VAL A 680 -25.37 57.15 -12.90
N SER A 681 -25.63 58.36 -12.40
CA SER A 681 -25.08 58.81 -11.11
C SER A 681 -25.55 57.92 -9.92
N GLU A 682 -24.66 57.63 -8.96
CA GLU A 682 -25.04 57.02 -7.68
C GLU A 682 -25.94 57.97 -6.89
N PRO A 683 -26.98 57.49 -6.19
CA PRO A 683 -27.63 58.31 -5.18
C PRO A 683 -26.65 58.53 -4.02
N PRO A 684 -26.67 59.71 -3.37
CA PRO A 684 -25.88 59.94 -2.18
C PRO A 684 -26.22 58.88 -1.13
N GLU A 685 -25.20 58.39 -0.41
CA GLU A 685 -25.42 57.56 0.79
C GLU A 685 -26.39 58.30 1.72
N GLU A 686 -27.63 57.81 1.83
CA GLU A 686 -28.48 58.18 2.95
C GLU A 686 -27.77 57.66 4.20
N LYS A 687 -27.20 58.59 4.98
CA LYS A 687 -26.73 58.29 6.33
C LYS A 687 -27.87 57.57 7.05
N PRO A 688 -27.58 56.51 7.80
CA PRO A 688 -28.60 55.84 8.60
C PRO A 688 -29.29 56.91 9.43
N GLU A 689 -30.62 57.00 9.31
CA GLU A 689 -31.44 57.77 10.25
C GLU A 689 -31.04 57.31 11.64
N GLY A 690 -30.36 58.20 12.38
CA GLY A 690 -30.08 57.97 13.78
C GLY A 690 -31.43 57.84 14.47
N THR A 691 -31.75 56.64 14.92
CA THR A 691 -32.76 56.45 15.95
C THR A 691 -32.28 57.23 17.16
N ASP A 692 -32.93 58.38 17.40
CA ASP A 692 -32.90 59.07 18.68
C ASP A 692 -33.37 58.08 19.77
N SER A 693 -32.41 57.51 20.48
CA SER A 693 -32.64 56.89 21.79
C SER A 693 -31.67 57.52 22.79
N SER A 694 -31.88 58.80 23.05
CA SER A 694 -31.39 59.44 24.27
C SER A 694 -32.34 59.09 25.42
N GLU A 695 -32.04 58.02 26.15
CA GLU A 695 -32.37 57.94 27.58
C GLU A 695 -31.07 57.65 28.36
N PRO A 696 -30.74 58.48 29.37
CA PRO A 696 -29.54 58.29 30.16
C PRO A 696 -29.75 57.22 31.23
N PHE A 697 -28.76 56.33 31.34
CA PHE A 697 -28.56 55.45 32.50
C PHE A 697 -28.68 56.23 33.81
N GLN A 698 -29.61 55.82 34.68
CA GLN A 698 -29.51 56.04 36.13
C GLN A 698 -29.47 54.67 36.82
N SER A 699 -28.34 54.38 37.47
CA SER A 699 -28.20 53.33 38.50
C SER A 699 -28.80 53.82 39.83
N PRO A 700 -29.25 52.94 40.73
CA PRO A 700 -28.36 52.04 41.49
C PRO A 700 -28.49 50.56 41.16
#